data_AF-A0A830BM13-F1
#
_entry.id   AF-A0A830BM13-F1
#
_cell.length_a   1.000
_cell.length_b   1.000
_cell.length_c   1.000
_cell.angle_alpha   90.00
_cell.angle_beta   90.00
_cell.angle_gamma   90.00
#
_symmetry.space_group_name_H-M   'P 1'
#
loop_
_entity.id
_entity.type
_entity.pdbx_description
1 polymer ?
#
loop_
_entity_poly.entity_id
_entity_poly.type
_entity_poly.pdbx_seq_one_letter_code
_entity_poly.pdbx_strand_id
1 'polypeptide(L)'
;MGEPEASNVDTNTMKINIGRFGSIFKDNGIICAVIVALVIPVILSVLLRGKRKMKQRGVPVQVSGETGLAMHNAKSVKLVEVPWEGATTLAALFEQSCKKHSKQRFLGTREVIGKELVTAGDGRKFEKLHLGEYKWETYRQIFGRTCSFASGLLKLGHDMDTRAAIFAETRAEWLVAFHGCFRQNITVVTIYASLGDDALIHSLNETQVSTLICDSKQLKKLAAISSKLPTIRNVIYFDDEDSTGSSSVSQEISNWKVLSFTEVEKLGKVNPASPNLPIKKDVAVIMYTSGSTGLPKGVMMTHGNIVATAAAVMSVVPRIGSKDIYVAYLPLAHVFELAAETVMLTAGVAIGYGSALTLTDTSNKIKKGTKGDSSVLKPTLMAAVPAILDRVRDGVLKKVDEKGGIVKKLFNFAYNRRLAAIEGSWFGAWGIESVLWDIIVFNKIRSVLGGDMRFMLCGGAPLSGDTQRFINICMGAPIGQGYGLTETCAGAAFSEWDDSSVGRVGPPLPCCYIKLVTWEEGGYTISDKPLPRGEVVVGGASVTAGYFNNDAKTEEVYKVDEKGMRWFYTGDIGKFHPDGCLEIIDRKKDIVKLQHGEYISLGKVEAALMSSNLVDNIMVYADPLHNFCVALVVPSRQVLEGWANESGIKYNDFSELCEKAEAKNEVQQSLAKAGKAAKLDKFELPAKIRLLPDPWTPESGLVTAALKLKREQLKAKFKDELDKLYKKTATAIRAVWQRTGKEAQPATVCFEPVAVVGQHRWMARLLRRTGDGDGGSASTLSFDRSTTGKAADGDDKSGSGVRMGRRLSCTEADLTRRPALARDPAAAAVTKRKREIDWTVRVFPGGLNSDERGAQLEMRAERAEIDWKLVVFRLFWQLGCGGSAGPTRLDPCQICLRTAGPVFSGKMMVSGLLVPGKLNGVVSGKFVGNGGGWNQREDGGFGGAIGGGAVGGGGVDLRG
;
A
#
# COMPACT_ATOMS: atom_id res chain seq x y z
N MET A 1 45.84 -14.78 51.88
CA MET A 1 44.82 -15.13 52.89
C MET A 1 43.46 -15.00 52.19
N GLY A 2 42.62 -16.02 52.13
CA GLY A 2 42.78 -17.43 52.54
C GLY A 2 41.61 -18.24 51.98
N GLU A 3 41.76 -19.56 51.88
CA GLU A 3 40.72 -20.46 51.35
C GLU A 3 39.63 -20.78 52.41
N PRO A 4 38.70 -21.69 52.11
CA PRO A 4 38.94 -23.03 52.66
C PRO A 4 38.76 -24.19 51.66
N GLU A 5 39.57 -25.22 51.88
CA GLU A 5 39.40 -26.61 51.42
C GLU A 5 38.05 -27.19 51.92
N ALA A 6 37.30 -28.04 51.20
CA ALA A 6 37.61 -29.30 50.50
C ALA A 6 37.71 -30.53 51.42
N SER A 7 37.03 -31.63 51.04
CA SER A 7 37.03 -32.91 51.76
C SER A 7 36.79 -34.07 50.78
N ASN A 8 37.70 -35.04 50.75
CA ASN A 8 37.71 -36.14 49.77
C ASN A 8 36.69 -37.24 50.05
N VAL A 9 36.34 -37.99 49.01
CA VAL A 9 36.07 -39.43 49.09
C VAL A 9 36.84 -40.11 47.96
N ASP A 10 37.63 -41.14 48.28
CA ASP A 10 38.65 -41.66 47.38
C ASP A 10 38.15 -42.46 46.17
N THR A 11 38.93 -42.38 45.10
CA THR A 11 38.81 -43.28 43.96
C THR A 11 39.52 -44.60 44.25
N ASN A 12 38.91 -45.73 43.88
CA ASN A 12 39.64 -47.00 43.76
C ASN A 12 39.27 -47.69 42.45
N THR A 13 40.28 -48.23 41.75
CA THR A 13 40.21 -48.42 40.29
C THR A 13 39.57 -49.74 39.85
N MET A 14 38.60 -49.66 38.94
CA MET A 14 38.17 -50.80 38.12
C MET A 14 38.76 -50.69 36.71
N LYS A 15 39.73 -51.55 36.37
CA LYS A 15 40.42 -51.52 35.07
C LYS A 15 39.52 -52.03 33.95
N ILE A 16 39.20 -51.20 32.96
CA ILE A 16 38.61 -51.61 31.68
C ILE A 16 39.66 -51.43 30.57
N ASN A 17 39.68 -52.36 29.62
CA ASN A 17 40.86 -52.64 28.80
C ASN A 17 40.95 -51.72 27.55
N ILE A 18 41.80 -50.69 27.62
CA ILE A 18 41.94 -49.63 26.59
C ILE A 18 42.47 -50.13 25.24
N GLY A 19 43.09 -51.33 25.20
CA GLY A 19 43.80 -51.86 24.03
C GLY A 19 42.99 -52.05 22.74
N ARG A 20 41.66 -51.94 22.74
CA ARG A 20 40.81 -52.19 21.56
C ARG A 20 40.10 -50.98 20.95
N PHE A 21 40.10 -49.82 21.61
CA PHE A 21 39.51 -48.59 21.04
C PHE A 21 40.52 -47.79 20.19
N GLY A 22 41.82 -47.92 20.47
CA GLY A 22 42.87 -47.15 19.81
C GLY A 22 43.16 -47.51 18.35
N SER A 23 42.76 -48.70 17.85
CA SER A 23 43.01 -49.08 16.45
C SER A 23 42.02 -48.47 15.47
N ILE A 24 40.76 -48.24 15.86
CA ILE A 24 39.72 -47.66 14.98
C ILE A 24 40.05 -46.20 14.63
N PHE A 25 40.67 -45.46 15.56
CA PHE A 25 41.07 -44.06 15.36
C PHE A 25 42.40 -43.87 14.63
N LYS A 26 43.19 -44.93 14.42
CA LYS A 26 44.55 -44.77 13.89
C LYS A 26 44.58 -44.52 12.39
N ASP A 27 43.76 -45.25 11.63
CA ASP A 27 43.80 -45.21 10.16
C ASP A 27 42.76 -44.23 9.57
N ASN A 28 41.70 -43.91 10.32
CA ASN A 28 40.65 -42.96 9.92
C ASN A 28 40.62 -41.67 10.77
N GLY A 29 41.62 -41.43 11.63
CA GLY A 29 41.62 -40.33 12.60
C GLY A 29 41.35 -38.94 12.00
N ILE A 30 41.92 -38.64 10.83
CA ILE A 30 41.69 -37.38 10.11
C ILE A 30 40.24 -37.28 9.61
N ILE A 31 39.68 -38.38 9.07
CA ILE A 31 38.30 -38.43 8.57
C ILE A 31 37.32 -38.29 9.74
N CYS A 32 37.56 -38.99 10.85
CA CYS A 32 36.77 -38.81 12.07
C CYS A 32 36.88 -37.38 12.63
N ALA A 33 38.06 -36.77 12.63
CA ALA A 33 38.24 -35.38 13.06
C ALA A 33 37.51 -34.38 12.16
N VAL A 34 37.53 -34.55 10.83
CA VAL A 34 36.78 -33.72 9.87
C VAL A 34 35.28 -33.92 10.02
N ILE A 35 34.81 -35.16 10.18
CA ILE A 35 33.40 -35.46 10.45
C ILE A 35 32.97 -34.80 11.77
N VAL A 36 33.75 -34.93 12.84
CA VAL A 36 33.47 -34.28 14.13
C VAL A 36 33.46 -32.75 14.00
N ALA A 37 34.42 -32.16 13.28
CA ALA A 37 34.54 -30.72 13.07
C ALA A 37 33.44 -30.13 12.16
N LEU A 38 32.76 -30.93 11.33
CA LEU A 38 31.60 -30.51 10.54
C LEU A 38 30.28 -30.82 11.25
N VAL A 39 30.15 -32.02 11.82
CA VAL A 39 28.90 -32.53 12.41
C VAL A 39 28.65 -31.95 13.80
N ILE A 40 29.67 -31.72 14.65
CA ILE A 40 29.42 -31.06 15.94
C ILE A 40 28.90 -29.64 15.74
N PRO A 41 29.50 -28.74 14.93
CA PRO A 41 28.92 -27.43 14.69
C PRO A 41 27.51 -27.48 14.06
N VAL A 42 27.22 -28.46 13.20
CA VAL A 42 25.85 -28.66 12.69
C VAL A 42 24.89 -29.07 13.82
N ILE A 43 25.21 -30.09 14.62
CA ILE A 43 24.38 -30.54 15.75
C ILE A 43 24.22 -29.43 16.80
N LEU A 44 25.30 -28.76 17.18
CA LEU A 44 25.27 -27.62 18.10
C LEU A 44 24.42 -26.49 17.52
N SER A 45 24.53 -26.19 16.22
CA SER A 45 23.67 -25.19 15.58
C SER A 45 22.20 -25.60 15.58
N VAL A 46 21.86 -26.89 15.43
CA VAL A 46 20.49 -27.40 15.47
C VAL A 46 19.91 -27.35 16.90
N LEU A 47 20.69 -27.70 17.91
CA LEU A 47 20.30 -27.60 19.32
C LEU A 47 20.16 -26.13 19.77
N LEU A 48 21.07 -25.25 19.35
CA LEU A 48 21.01 -23.80 19.55
C LEU A 48 19.97 -23.11 18.65
N ARG A 49 19.43 -23.80 17.63
CA ARG A 49 18.23 -23.41 16.87
C ARG A 49 16.94 -23.77 17.61
N GLY A 50 17.02 -24.01 18.93
CA GLY A 50 15.87 -23.95 19.84
C GLY A 50 15.00 -22.75 19.50
N LYS A 51 13.71 -23.01 19.23
CA LYS A 51 12.77 -22.15 18.49
C LYS A 51 13.05 -20.66 18.72
N ARG A 52 13.70 -19.99 17.75
CA ARG A 52 13.90 -18.53 17.79
C ARG A 52 12.55 -17.88 18.05
N LYS A 53 12.37 -17.28 19.24
CA LYS A 53 11.09 -16.66 19.63
C LYS A 53 10.75 -15.63 18.55
N MET A 54 9.59 -15.79 17.92
CA MET A 54 9.13 -14.87 16.89
C MET A 54 9.07 -13.47 17.52
N LYS A 55 9.79 -12.51 16.95
CA LYS A 55 9.86 -11.14 17.48
C LYS A 55 8.46 -10.54 17.41
N GLN A 56 7.81 -10.30 18.54
CA GLN A 56 6.51 -9.63 18.55
C GLN A 56 6.69 -8.18 18.07
N ARG A 57 6.04 -7.80 16.97
CA ARG A 57 6.13 -6.48 16.34
C ARG A 57 4.85 -5.66 16.56
N GLY A 58 3.70 -6.33 16.59
CA GLY A 58 2.42 -5.77 17.01
C GLY A 58 1.81 -6.56 18.17
N VAL A 59 1.17 -5.86 19.11
CA VAL A 59 0.52 -6.44 20.30
C VAL A 59 -1.00 -6.20 20.26
N PRO A 60 -1.83 -7.17 20.70
CA PRO A 60 -3.27 -6.97 20.80
C PRO A 60 -3.60 -5.97 21.91
N VAL A 61 -4.54 -5.08 21.63
CA VAL A 61 -4.97 -4.00 22.53
C VAL A 61 -6.49 -3.92 22.60
N GLN A 62 -7.03 -3.53 23.74
CA GLN A 62 -8.46 -3.22 23.89
C GLN A 62 -8.70 -1.75 23.55
N VAL A 63 -9.63 -1.51 22.62
CA VAL A 63 -9.95 -0.19 22.06
C VAL A 63 -11.46 0.05 22.09
N SER A 64 -11.88 1.30 21.96
CA SER A 64 -13.30 1.70 21.93
C SER A 64 -13.95 1.57 20.55
N GLY A 65 -15.28 1.71 20.53
CA GLY A 65 -16.12 1.53 19.35
C GLY A 65 -16.39 0.07 19.03
N GLU A 66 -16.74 -0.20 17.76
CA GLU A 66 -17.14 -1.51 17.24
C GLU A 66 -16.14 -2.64 17.57
N THR A 67 -16.65 -3.80 17.97
CA THR A 67 -15.86 -5.00 18.35
C THR A 67 -15.00 -5.49 17.18
N GLY A 68 -13.71 -5.70 17.42
CA GLY A 68 -12.79 -6.23 16.43
C GLY A 68 -11.42 -6.56 17.01
N LEU A 69 -10.58 -7.25 16.23
CA LEU A 69 -9.21 -7.57 16.64
C LEU A 69 -8.31 -6.35 16.43
N ALA A 70 -8.07 -5.58 17.50
CA ALA A 70 -7.22 -4.39 17.46
C ALA A 70 -5.79 -4.66 17.90
N MET A 71 -4.84 -4.08 17.16
CA MET A 71 -3.40 -4.20 17.38
C MET A 71 -2.74 -2.81 17.44
N HIS A 72 -1.67 -2.71 18.23
CA HIS A 72 -0.77 -1.55 18.29
C HIS A 72 0.68 -1.98 18.05
N ASN A 73 1.59 -1.03 17.84
CA ASN A 73 3.02 -1.31 17.72
C ASN A 73 3.59 -1.79 19.06
N ALA A 74 4.45 -2.82 19.06
CA ALA A 74 5.04 -3.38 20.28
C ALA A 74 6.09 -2.48 20.95
N LYS A 75 6.61 -1.46 20.25
CA LYS A 75 7.62 -0.51 20.79
C LYS A 75 7.03 0.65 21.58
N SER A 76 5.73 0.93 21.43
CA SER A 76 5.05 2.09 22.03
C SER A 76 3.88 1.64 22.91
N VAL A 77 3.73 2.25 24.07
CA VAL A 77 2.58 2.01 24.99
C VAL A 77 1.49 3.08 24.83
N LYS A 78 1.84 4.22 24.23
CA LYS A 78 0.94 5.34 23.91
C LYS A 78 1.15 5.74 22.45
N LEU A 79 0.13 6.36 21.85
CA LEU A 79 0.24 6.91 20.51
C LEU A 79 1.32 8.01 20.45
N VAL A 80 2.18 7.93 19.44
CA VAL A 80 3.19 8.96 19.13
C VAL A 80 2.53 10.07 18.31
N GLU A 81 2.52 11.28 18.86
CA GLU A 81 1.87 12.44 18.23
C GLU A 81 2.83 13.51 17.68
N VAL A 82 4.03 13.63 18.27
CA VAL A 82 5.05 14.63 17.91
C VAL A 82 6.43 14.00 17.96
N PRO A 83 7.40 14.45 17.13
CA PRO A 83 8.75 13.90 17.16
C PRO A 83 9.55 14.48 18.34
N TRP A 84 9.46 15.79 18.55
CA TRP A 84 10.11 16.55 19.63
C TRP A 84 9.08 17.40 20.37
N GLU A 85 9.41 17.89 21.56
CA GLU A 85 8.52 18.74 22.35
C GLU A 85 8.22 20.08 21.65
N GLY A 86 6.97 20.55 21.76
CA GLY A 86 6.49 21.77 21.10
C GLY A 86 6.36 21.69 19.56
N ALA A 87 6.84 20.62 18.91
CA ALA A 87 6.75 20.44 17.45
C ALA A 87 5.35 19.93 17.02
N THR A 88 4.29 20.64 17.41
CA THR A 88 2.88 20.22 17.26
C THR A 88 2.25 20.53 15.91
N THR A 89 2.90 21.38 15.08
CA THR A 89 2.46 21.74 13.73
C THR A 89 3.60 21.72 12.72
N LEU A 90 3.29 21.67 11.43
CA LEU A 90 4.30 21.64 10.36
C LEU A 90 5.15 22.91 10.30
N ALA A 91 4.61 24.06 10.70
CA ALA A 91 5.38 25.30 10.83
C ALA A 91 6.40 25.21 11.98
N ALA A 92 5.96 24.78 13.17
CA ALA A 92 6.83 24.60 14.34
C ALA A 92 7.89 23.50 14.09
N LEU A 93 7.49 22.39 13.48
CA LEU A 93 8.36 21.27 13.10
C LEU A 93 9.48 21.71 12.15
N PHE A 94 9.12 22.46 11.10
CA PHE A 94 10.06 23.01 10.13
C PHE A 94 11.01 24.03 10.77
N GLU A 95 10.51 24.97 11.57
CA GLU A 95 11.35 25.95 12.26
C GLU A 95 12.31 25.30 13.26
N GLN A 96 11.85 24.32 14.04
CA GLN A 96 12.73 23.57 14.95
C GLN A 96 13.81 22.79 14.18
N SER A 97 13.46 22.11 13.08
CA SER A 97 14.46 21.40 12.26
C SER A 97 15.46 22.38 11.63
N CYS A 98 14.99 23.48 11.04
CA CYS A 98 15.84 24.50 10.44
C CYS A 98 16.81 25.14 11.45
N LYS A 99 16.42 25.31 12.71
CA LYS A 99 17.33 25.75 13.79
C LYS A 99 18.40 24.68 14.07
N LYS A 100 17.97 23.44 14.33
CA LYS A 100 18.83 22.31 14.72
C LYS A 100 19.82 21.88 13.63
N HIS A 101 19.38 21.88 12.37
CA HIS A 101 20.14 21.42 11.20
C HIS A 101 20.68 22.57 10.34
N SER A 102 20.60 23.82 10.82
CA SER A 102 20.87 25.09 10.11
C SER A 102 22.05 25.12 9.11
N LYS A 103 23.21 24.54 9.46
CA LYS A 103 24.43 24.53 8.61
C LYS A 103 24.49 23.38 7.60
N GLN A 104 23.57 22.42 7.67
CA GLN A 104 23.58 21.21 6.84
C GLN A 104 22.86 21.46 5.51
N ARG A 105 23.23 20.68 4.49
CA ARG A 105 22.53 20.68 3.19
C ARG A 105 21.08 20.23 3.40
N PHE A 106 20.13 20.94 2.81
CA PHE A 106 18.73 20.58 2.84
C PHE A 106 18.23 20.23 1.45
N LEU A 107 17.98 21.22 0.59
CA LEU A 107 17.40 21.01 -0.74
C LEU A 107 18.48 21.11 -1.81
N GLY A 108 18.49 20.14 -2.72
CA GLY A 108 19.39 20.05 -3.85
C GLY A 108 18.62 20.02 -5.17
N THR A 109 18.89 20.97 -6.05
CA THR A 109 18.37 20.99 -7.42
C THR A 109 19.50 20.78 -8.42
N ARG A 110 19.20 20.16 -9.56
CA ARG A 110 20.21 19.84 -10.58
C ARG A 110 20.25 20.91 -11.66
N GLU A 111 21.46 21.35 -12.01
CA GLU A 111 21.67 22.33 -13.07
C GLU A 111 21.30 21.75 -14.45
N VAL A 112 20.56 22.52 -15.25
CA VAL A 112 20.28 22.19 -16.66
C VAL A 112 21.34 22.88 -17.50
N ILE A 113 22.20 22.12 -18.17
CA ILE A 113 23.25 22.67 -19.04
C ILE A 113 22.71 22.86 -20.48
N GLY A 114 21.72 22.07 -20.88
CA GLY A 114 21.07 22.24 -22.18
C GLY A 114 19.89 21.30 -22.42
N LYS A 115 19.05 21.68 -23.39
CA LYS A 115 17.85 20.96 -23.82
C LYS A 115 17.97 20.63 -25.30
N GLU A 116 17.66 19.40 -25.68
CA GLU A 116 17.70 18.92 -27.06
C GLU A 116 16.37 18.25 -27.40
N LEU A 117 15.70 18.70 -28.47
CA LEU A 117 14.43 18.14 -28.91
C LEU A 117 14.67 17.06 -29.96
N VAL A 118 14.64 15.80 -29.53
CA VAL A 118 14.83 14.64 -30.41
C VAL A 118 13.47 14.19 -30.94
N THR A 119 13.23 14.39 -32.23
CA THR A 119 12.06 13.81 -32.93
C THR A 119 12.30 12.31 -33.14
N ALA A 120 11.40 11.46 -32.66
CA ALA A 120 11.41 10.03 -32.94
C ALA A 120 10.79 9.73 -34.32
N GLY A 121 10.94 8.48 -34.78
CA GLY A 121 10.43 8.04 -36.09
C GLY A 121 8.90 8.06 -36.24
N ASP A 122 8.15 8.22 -35.15
CA ASP A 122 6.69 8.44 -35.13
C ASP A 122 6.30 9.93 -35.16
N GLY A 123 7.28 10.84 -35.35
CA GLY A 123 7.08 12.29 -35.36
C GLY A 123 6.98 12.92 -33.96
N ARG A 124 6.97 12.15 -32.87
CA ARG A 124 6.89 12.71 -31.51
C ARG A 124 8.23 13.33 -31.10
N LYS A 125 8.17 14.55 -30.56
CA LYS A 125 9.35 15.28 -30.05
C LYS A 125 9.56 14.96 -28.58
N PHE A 126 10.73 14.42 -28.24
CA PHE A 126 11.14 14.11 -26.87
C PHE A 126 12.19 15.12 -26.38
N GLU A 127 11.93 15.74 -25.22
CA GLU A 127 12.89 16.59 -24.53
C GLU A 127 14.01 15.71 -23.93
N LYS A 128 15.25 15.91 -24.41
CA LYS A 128 16.47 15.34 -23.83
C LYS A 128 17.22 16.43 -23.07
N LEU A 129 17.49 16.17 -21.80
CA LEU A 129 18.23 17.07 -20.91
C LEU A 129 19.69 16.65 -20.84
N HIS A 130 20.58 17.63 -20.97
CA HIS A 130 21.95 17.56 -20.49
C HIS A 130 22.01 18.29 -19.14
N LEU A 131 22.45 17.58 -18.10
CA LEU A 131 22.30 17.98 -16.70
C LEU A 131 23.65 17.94 -15.98
N GLY A 132 23.95 19.02 -15.26
CA GLY A 132 25.19 19.20 -14.51
C GLY A 132 25.17 18.56 -13.14
N GLU A 133 25.84 19.22 -12.19
CA GLU A 133 25.92 18.81 -10.79
C GLU A 133 24.74 19.35 -9.97
N TYR A 134 24.65 18.93 -8.71
CA TYR A 134 23.63 19.40 -7.76
C TYR A 134 24.06 20.68 -7.03
N LYS A 135 23.25 21.73 -7.18
CA LYS A 135 23.34 22.96 -6.39
C LYS A 135 22.55 22.77 -5.10
N TRP A 136 23.19 23.00 -3.96
CA TRP A 136 22.62 22.71 -2.63
C TRP A 136 22.40 23.98 -1.81
N GLU A 137 21.20 24.13 -1.27
CA GLU A 137 20.90 25.13 -0.24
C GLU A 137 20.91 24.49 1.17
N THR A 138 21.30 25.26 2.18
CA THR A 138 21.26 24.82 3.59
C THR A 138 19.89 25.02 4.22
N TYR A 139 19.62 24.29 5.31
CA TYR A 139 18.44 24.48 6.16
C TYR A 139 18.21 25.96 6.56
N ARG A 140 19.29 26.72 6.82
CA ARG A 140 19.23 28.17 7.13
C ARG A 140 18.82 29.03 5.92
N GLN A 141 19.34 28.73 4.73
CA GLN A 141 18.99 29.48 3.51
C GLN A 141 17.53 29.24 3.15
N ILE A 142 17.09 27.98 3.13
CA ILE A 142 15.71 27.59 2.84
C ILE A 142 14.72 28.20 3.85
N PHE A 143 15.04 28.22 5.15
CA PHE A 143 14.20 28.92 6.14
C PHE A 143 14.05 30.42 5.83
N GLY A 144 15.12 31.08 5.39
CA GLY A 144 15.10 32.49 4.97
C GLY A 144 14.27 32.74 3.71
N ARG A 145 14.35 31.83 2.73
CA ARG A 145 13.48 31.80 1.53
C ARG A 145 12.02 31.64 1.91
N THR A 146 11.68 30.63 2.72
CA THR A 146 10.32 30.40 3.22
C THR A 146 9.76 31.60 3.99
N CYS A 147 10.54 32.26 4.84
CA CYS A 147 10.11 33.48 5.55
C CYS A 147 9.84 34.65 4.58
N SER A 148 10.64 34.76 3.52
CA SER A 148 10.49 35.79 2.48
C SER A 148 9.23 35.51 1.64
N PHE A 149 9.05 34.29 1.13
CA PHE A 149 7.84 33.89 0.40
C PHE A 149 6.56 34.06 1.23
N ALA A 150 6.56 33.62 2.50
CA ALA A 150 5.44 33.78 3.43
C ALA A 150 5.05 35.26 3.66
N SER A 151 6.03 36.17 3.66
CA SER A 151 5.78 37.61 3.78
C SER A 151 5.27 38.20 2.46
N GLY A 152 5.70 37.63 1.32
CA GLY A 152 5.24 37.98 -0.02
C GLY A 152 3.76 37.65 -0.23
N LEU A 153 3.31 36.47 0.20
CA LEU A 153 1.90 36.04 0.12
C LEU A 153 0.94 37.05 0.76
N LEU A 154 1.25 37.56 1.96
CA LEU A 154 0.44 38.58 2.63
C LEU A 154 0.36 39.88 1.82
N LYS A 155 1.44 40.26 1.11
CA LYS A 155 1.44 41.41 0.17
C LYS A 155 0.76 41.13 -1.18
N LEU A 156 0.27 39.91 -1.41
CA LEU A 156 -0.68 39.58 -2.47
C LEU A 156 -2.14 39.53 -2.00
N GLY A 157 -2.41 39.94 -0.74
CA GLY A 157 -3.76 39.95 -0.17
C GLY A 157 -4.24 38.60 0.34
N HIS A 158 -3.33 37.75 0.82
CA HIS A 158 -3.69 36.58 1.62
C HIS A 158 -3.98 36.92 3.08
N ASP A 159 -4.92 36.16 3.64
CA ASP A 159 -5.31 36.08 5.05
C ASP A 159 -5.57 34.59 5.42
N MET A 160 -6.09 34.31 6.62
CA MET A 160 -6.38 32.95 7.09
C MET A 160 -7.61 32.30 6.43
N ASP A 161 -8.55 33.08 5.90
CA ASP A 161 -9.76 32.58 5.25
C ASP A 161 -9.48 32.19 3.80
N THR A 162 -8.53 32.89 3.15
CA THR A 162 -8.04 32.57 1.81
C THR A 162 -7.22 31.27 1.76
N ARG A 163 -7.27 30.59 0.62
CA ARG A 163 -6.50 29.36 0.36
C ARG A 163 -5.61 29.49 -0.85
N ALA A 164 -4.47 28.81 -0.81
CA ALA A 164 -3.51 28.71 -1.91
C ALA A 164 -3.47 27.27 -2.44
N ALA A 165 -3.46 27.10 -3.76
CA ALA A 165 -3.28 25.78 -4.38
C ALA A 165 -1.88 25.63 -4.99
N ILE A 166 -1.34 24.42 -4.97
CA ILE A 166 -0.11 24.07 -5.70
C ILE A 166 -0.45 23.01 -6.76
N PHE A 167 -0.21 23.36 -8.02
CA PHE A 167 -0.46 22.58 -9.24
C PHE A 167 0.82 22.53 -10.07
N ALA A 168 1.78 21.71 -9.60
CA ALA A 168 3.13 21.67 -10.15
C ALA A 168 3.80 20.29 -10.00
N GLU A 169 4.86 20.07 -10.77
CA GLU A 169 5.81 18.97 -10.57
C GLU A 169 6.63 19.18 -9.28
N THR A 170 7.45 18.19 -8.92
CA THR A 170 8.16 18.13 -7.63
C THR A 170 9.55 18.73 -7.74
N ARG A 171 9.76 19.83 -7.01
CA ARG A 171 10.96 20.67 -7.01
C ARG A 171 11.11 21.39 -5.67
N ALA A 172 12.29 21.92 -5.38
CA ALA A 172 12.60 22.56 -4.09
C ALA A 172 11.65 23.72 -3.75
N GLU A 173 11.28 24.52 -4.75
CA GLU A 173 10.40 25.68 -4.61
C GLU A 173 8.96 25.27 -4.22
N TRP A 174 8.53 24.05 -4.56
CA TRP A 174 7.27 23.47 -4.08
C TRP A 174 7.27 23.39 -2.55
N LEU A 175 8.34 22.83 -1.97
CA LEU A 175 8.47 22.67 -0.53
C LEU A 175 8.67 24.02 0.20
N VAL A 176 9.39 24.97 -0.43
CA VAL A 176 9.50 26.35 0.07
C VAL A 176 8.14 27.04 0.11
N ALA A 177 7.32 26.90 -0.96
CA ALA A 177 5.96 27.44 -1.03
C ALA A 177 5.06 26.84 0.05
N PHE A 178 5.07 25.51 0.16
CA PHE A 178 4.26 24.71 1.06
C PHE A 178 4.45 25.12 2.54
N HIS A 179 5.69 25.19 3.01
CA HIS A 179 5.98 25.68 4.38
C HIS A 179 5.78 27.19 4.52
N GLY A 180 5.81 27.95 3.41
CA GLY A 180 5.55 29.39 3.40
C GLY A 180 4.11 29.72 3.77
N CYS A 181 3.15 28.99 3.19
CA CYS A 181 1.73 29.08 3.53
C CYS A 181 1.48 28.80 5.02
N PHE A 182 2.07 27.73 5.56
CA PHE A 182 1.89 27.35 6.97
C PHE A 182 2.48 28.33 7.98
N ARG A 183 3.44 29.17 7.57
CA ARG A 183 3.98 30.24 8.43
C ARG A 183 2.96 31.39 8.64
N GLN A 184 1.87 31.41 7.87
CA GLN A 184 0.78 32.40 7.98
C GLN A 184 -0.60 31.75 8.19
N ASN A 185 -0.65 30.49 8.62
CA ASN A 185 -1.88 29.68 8.78
C ASN A 185 -2.75 29.61 7.50
N ILE A 186 -2.13 29.57 6.32
CA ILE A 186 -2.84 29.41 5.04
C ILE A 186 -2.96 27.91 4.71
N THR A 187 -4.19 27.41 4.61
CA THR A 187 -4.46 26.03 4.13
C THR A 187 -4.00 25.86 2.68
N VAL A 188 -3.26 24.78 2.41
CA VAL A 188 -2.75 24.45 1.07
C VAL A 188 -3.62 23.40 0.39
N VAL A 189 -4.01 23.65 -0.85
CA VAL A 189 -4.70 22.67 -1.71
C VAL A 189 -3.69 22.03 -2.66
N THR A 190 -3.46 20.72 -2.58
CA THR A 190 -2.45 20.04 -3.43
C THR A 190 -3.10 19.30 -4.59
N ILE A 191 -2.67 19.61 -5.81
CA ILE A 191 -3.23 19.08 -7.07
C ILE A 191 -2.10 18.56 -7.97
N TYR A 192 -2.30 17.39 -8.59
CA TYR A 192 -1.32 16.83 -9.55
C TYR A 192 -1.23 17.70 -10.81
N ALA A 193 -0.02 18.06 -11.23
CA ALA A 193 0.22 18.76 -12.51
C ALA A 193 -0.36 18.02 -13.74
N SER A 194 -0.51 16.70 -13.66
CA SER A 194 -1.12 15.86 -14.70
C SER A 194 -2.65 15.74 -14.60
N LEU A 195 -3.34 16.58 -13.81
CA LEU A 195 -4.79 16.52 -13.68
C LEU A 195 -5.50 17.13 -14.90
N GLY A 196 -6.53 16.43 -15.38
CA GLY A 196 -7.41 16.88 -16.46
C GLY A 196 -8.27 18.08 -16.08
N ASP A 197 -8.67 18.84 -17.08
CA ASP A 197 -9.12 20.22 -16.95
C ASP A 197 -10.39 20.37 -16.11
N ASP A 198 -11.43 19.56 -16.37
CA ASP A 198 -12.67 19.61 -15.58
C ASP A 198 -12.46 19.23 -14.10
N ALA A 199 -11.53 18.31 -13.84
CA ALA A 199 -11.16 17.90 -12.49
C ALA A 199 -10.32 18.97 -11.76
N LEU A 200 -9.47 19.70 -12.50
CA LEU A 200 -8.74 20.88 -12.00
C LEU A 200 -9.71 22.02 -11.66
N ILE A 201 -10.65 22.33 -12.57
CA ILE A 201 -11.68 23.36 -12.38
C ILE A 201 -12.56 23.03 -11.17
N HIS A 202 -13.03 21.79 -11.06
CA HIS A 202 -13.81 21.33 -9.89
C HIS A 202 -13.01 21.50 -8.59
N SER A 203 -11.76 21.04 -8.54
CA SER A 203 -10.93 21.10 -7.33
C SER A 203 -10.67 22.54 -6.86
N LEU A 204 -10.35 23.45 -7.79
CA LEU A 204 -10.05 24.85 -7.48
C LEU A 204 -11.31 25.65 -7.06
N ASN A 205 -12.45 25.41 -7.71
CA ASN A 205 -13.70 26.09 -7.40
C ASN A 205 -14.35 25.55 -6.12
N GLU A 206 -14.30 24.24 -5.86
CA GLU A 206 -14.84 23.63 -4.64
C GLU A 206 -14.10 24.19 -3.40
N THR A 207 -12.76 24.29 -3.46
CA THR A 207 -11.96 24.88 -2.37
C THR A 207 -11.86 26.41 -2.38
N GLN A 208 -12.51 27.09 -3.33
CA GLN A 208 -12.53 28.55 -3.49
C GLN A 208 -11.13 29.20 -3.47
N VAL A 209 -10.21 28.62 -4.25
CA VAL A 209 -8.78 29.01 -4.25
C VAL A 209 -8.61 30.45 -4.74
N SER A 210 -7.84 31.22 -3.97
CA SER A 210 -7.54 32.64 -4.22
C SER A 210 -6.23 32.88 -4.99
N THR A 211 -5.25 32.00 -4.77
CA THR A 211 -3.92 32.06 -5.38
C THR A 211 -3.51 30.67 -5.85
N LEU A 212 -3.06 30.57 -7.09
CA LEU A 212 -2.59 29.33 -7.69
C LEU A 212 -1.07 29.38 -7.91
N ILE A 213 -0.36 28.38 -7.43
CA ILE A 213 1.09 28.21 -7.60
C ILE A 213 1.33 27.07 -8.59
N CYS A 214 2.05 27.30 -9.69
CA CYS A 214 2.20 26.32 -10.77
C CYS A 214 3.57 26.37 -11.48
N ASP A 215 3.87 25.37 -12.31
CA ASP A 215 5.01 25.45 -13.24
C ASP A 215 4.72 26.45 -14.37
N SER A 216 5.76 27.11 -14.91
CA SER A 216 5.63 28.09 -16.01
C SER A 216 4.88 27.51 -17.22
N LYS A 217 5.11 26.22 -17.52
CA LYS A 217 4.51 25.46 -18.64
C LYS A 217 2.99 25.33 -18.52
N GLN A 218 2.42 25.44 -17.32
CA GLN A 218 0.98 25.34 -17.08
C GLN A 218 0.23 26.66 -17.37
N LEU A 219 0.91 27.81 -17.47
CA LEU A 219 0.25 29.12 -17.64
C LEU A 219 -0.69 29.18 -18.86
N LYS A 220 -0.31 28.57 -19.99
CA LYS A 220 -1.15 28.50 -21.20
C LYS A 220 -2.42 27.67 -20.99
N LYS A 221 -2.33 26.59 -20.21
CA LYS A 221 -3.48 25.76 -19.83
C LYS A 221 -4.43 26.56 -18.94
N LEU A 222 -3.89 27.29 -17.97
CA LEU A 222 -4.65 28.12 -17.02
C LEU A 222 -5.34 29.30 -17.72
N ALA A 223 -4.69 29.95 -18.69
CA ALA A 223 -5.30 30.99 -19.51
C ALA A 223 -6.57 30.50 -20.22
N ALA A 224 -6.50 29.32 -20.85
CA ALA A 224 -7.62 28.72 -21.59
C ALA A 224 -8.84 28.35 -20.71
N ILE A 225 -8.65 28.13 -19.41
CA ILE A 225 -9.75 27.83 -18.45
C ILE A 225 -10.07 28.97 -17.49
N SER A 226 -9.43 30.14 -17.64
CA SER A 226 -9.52 31.28 -16.72
C SER A 226 -10.96 31.76 -16.47
N SER A 227 -11.80 31.78 -17.51
CA SER A 227 -13.22 32.14 -17.45
C SER A 227 -14.07 31.20 -16.57
N LYS A 228 -13.58 30.00 -16.25
CA LYS A 228 -14.23 29.01 -15.38
C LYS A 228 -13.71 29.04 -13.92
N LEU A 229 -12.78 29.94 -13.59
CA LEU A 229 -12.07 29.98 -12.30
C LEU A 229 -12.24 31.33 -11.57
N PRO A 230 -13.48 31.69 -11.14
CA PRO A 230 -13.83 33.04 -10.69
C PRO A 230 -13.25 33.47 -9.34
N THR A 231 -12.72 32.54 -8.53
CA THR A 231 -12.15 32.85 -7.20
C THR A 231 -10.67 33.26 -7.25
N ILE A 232 -9.95 32.90 -8.33
CA ILE A 232 -8.53 33.15 -8.45
C ILE A 232 -8.27 34.64 -8.69
N ARG A 233 -7.34 35.19 -7.92
CA ARG A 233 -6.88 36.59 -7.97
C ARG A 233 -5.40 36.69 -8.34
N ASN A 234 -4.58 35.78 -7.84
CA ASN A 234 -3.14 35.74 -8.09
C ASN A 234 -2.74 34.41 -8.74
N VAL A 235 -1.74 34.45 -9.63
CA VAL A 235 -1.03 33.25 -10.11
C VAL A 235 0.47 33.44 -9.91
N ILE A 236 1.11 32.49 -9.23
CA ILE A 236 2.55 32.48 -8.98
C ILE A 236 3.13 31.34 -9.80
N TYR A 237 4.01 31.63 -10.75
CA TYR A 237 4.69 30.58 -11.52
C TYR A 237 6.11 30.35 -11.01
N PHE A 238 6.55 29.10 -10.95
CA PHE A 238 7.96 28.77 -10.68
C PHE A 238 8.85 29.22 -11.84
N ASP A 239 9.97 29.85 -11.51
CA ASP A 239 10.95 30.31 -12.47
C ASP A 239 11.61 29.11 -13.19
N ASP A 240 11.60 29.15 -14.52
CA ASP A 240 12.26 28.19 -15.42
C ASP A 240 13.07 28.99 -16.46
N GLU A 241 14.13 28.42 -17.03
CA GLU A 241 14.99 29.11 -18.01
C GLU A 241 14.25 29.53 -19.30
N ASP A 242 13.14 28.85 -19.63
CA ASP A 242 12.31 29.16 -20.81
C ASP A 242 11.32 30.32 -20.54
N SER A 243 11.34 30.91 -19.33
CA SER A 243 10.38 31.95 -18.88
C SER A 243 10.44 33.26 -19.64
N THR A 244 11.47 33.51 -20.47
CA THR A 244 11.51 34.67 -21.38
C THR A 244 10.29 34.76 -22.31
N GLY A 245 9.65 33.61 -22.60
CA GLY A 245 8.39 33.53 -23.37
C GLY A 245 7.09 33.61 -22.56
N SER A 246 7.11 33.82 -21.23
CA SER A 246 5.87 33.93 -20.42
C SER A 246 5.20 35.30 -20.52
N SER A 247 5.98 36.32 -20.89
CA SER A 247 5.60 37.74 -20.97
C SER A 247 4.43 38.05 -21.90
N SER A 248 4.19 37.22 -22.91
CA SER A 248 3.01 37.32 -23.79
C SER A 248 1.73 36.77 -23.14
N VAL A 249 1.82 35.66 -22.39
CA VAL A 249 0.67 35.03 -21.72
C VAL A 249 0.12 35.94 -20.61
N SER A 250 0.97 36.73 -19.95
CA SER A 250 0.55 37.73 -18.97
C SER A 250 -0.34 38.87 -19.55
N GLN A 251 -0.45 39.01 -20.87
CA GLN A 251 -1.36 39.98 -21.49
C GLN A 251 -2.75 39.40 -21.79
N GLU A 252 -2.89 38.08 -21.90
CA GLU A 252 -4.18 37.41 -22.19
C GLU A 252 -5.06 37.27 -20.94
N ILE A 253 -4.47 37.28 -19.74
CA ILE A 253 -5.15 37.03 -18.47
C ILE A 253 -5.46 38.36 -17.74
N SER A 254 -6.37 39.15 -18.30
CA SER A 254 -6.67 40.52 -17.85
C SER A 254 -7.18 40.66 -16.40
N ASN A 255 -7.60 39.57 -15.75
CA ASN A 255 -8.22 39.58 -14.42
C ASN A 255 -7.32 39.06 -13.28
N TRP A 256 -6.12 38.53 -13.56
CA TRP A 256 -5.25 37.93 -12.53
C TRP A 256 -3.91 38.65 -12.40
N LYS A 257 -3.42 38.77 -11.16
CA LYS A 257 -2.06 39.21 -10.87
C LYS A 257 -1.09 38.05 -11.05
N VAL A 258 -0.44 37.97 -12.21
CA VAL A 258 0.58 36.96 -12.52
C VAL A 258 1.95 37.45 -12.04
N LEU A 259 2.70 36.61 -11.31
CA LEU A 259 4.05 36.91 -10.79
C LEU A 259 4.95 35.67 -10.84
N SER A 260 6.26 35.87 -10.90
CA SER A 260 7.26 34.81 -10.69
C SER A 260 7.43 34.49 -9.20
N PHE A 261 7.80 33.26 -8.87
CA PHE A 261 8.09 32.83 -7.49
C PHE A 261 9.19 33.70 -6.86
N THR A 262 10.26 33.97 -7.62
CA THR A 262 11.36 34.86 -7.20
C THR A 262 10.90 36.31 -6.97
N GLU A 263 9.90 36.80 -7.70
CA GLU A 263 9.30 38.12 -7.44
C GLU A 263 8.54 38.18 -6.13
N VAL A 264 7.81 37.11 -5.77
CA VAL A 264 7.10 37.02 -4.48
C VAL A 264 8.10 36.92 -3.31
N GLU A 265 9.20 36.17 -3.47
CA GLU A 265 10.30 36.17 -2.49
C GLU A 265 10.93 37.57 -2.33
N LYS A 266 11.21 38.29 -3.44
CA LYS A 266 11.72 39.68 -3.40
C LYS A 266 10.75 40.62 -2.68
N LEU A 267 9.46 40.56 -3.02
CA LEU A 267 8.41 41.39 -2.44
C LEU A 267 8.34 41.23 -0.92
N GLY A 268 8.32 39.98 -0.44
CA GLY A 268 8.29 39.67 0.99
C GLY A 268 9.61 39.93 1.72
N LYS A 269 10.76 39.85 1.05
CA LYS A 269 12.06 40.24 1.62
C LYS A 269 12.15 41.75 1.88
N VAL A 270 11.52 42.58 1.03
CA VAL A 270 11.37 44.03 1.25
C VAL A 270 10.29 44.33 2.30
N ASN A 271 9.30 43.45 2.44
CA ASN A 271 8.15 43.63 3.32
C ASN A 271 8.02 42.49 4.36
N PRO A 272 8.98 42.33 5.29
CA PRO A 272 8.99 41.22 6.23
C PRO A 272 7.77 41.24 7.16
N ALA A 273 7.17 40.07 7.40
CA ALA A 273 6.02 39.90 8.28
C ALA A 273 6.28 38.93 9.44
N SER A 274 5.66 39.22 10.58
CA SER A 274 5.52 38.27 11.69
C SER A 274 4.87 36.96 11.18
N PRO A 275 5.15 35.81 11.82
CA PRO A 275 4.42 34.59 11.54
C PRO A 275 3.05 34.63 12.22
N ASN A 276 2.04 34.11 11.54
CA ASN A 276 0.77 33.71 12.14
C ASN A 276 0.73 32.18 12.15
N LEU A 277 0.92 31.56 13.32
CA LEU A 277 1.20 30.13 13.43
C LEU A 277 -0.09 29.31 13.66
N PRO A 278 -0.28 28.18 12.95
CA PRO A 278 -1.39 27.26 13.16
C PRO A 278 -1.31 26.55 14.51
N ILE A 279 -2.46 26.04 14.97
CA ILE A 279 -2.54 25.02 16.04
C ILE A 279 -2.65 23.61 15.46
N LYS A 280 -2.41 22.59 16.32
CA LYS A 280 -2.43 21.15 15.95
C LYS A 280 -3.67 20.71 15.17
N LYS A 281 -4.83 21.33 15.44
CA LYS A 281 -6.14 20.98 14.87
C LYS A 281 -6.44 21.63 13.51
N ASP A 282 -5.70 22.65 13.11
CA ASP A 282 -6.00 23.41 11.89
C ASP A 282 -5.71 22.56 10.63
N VAL A 283 -6.52 22.75 9.58
CA VAL A 283 -6.39 22.01 8.33
C VAL A 283 -5.20 22.56 7.54
N ALA A 284 -4.11 21.80 7.57
CA ALA A 284 -2.89 22.11 6.83
C ALA A 284 -3.11 21.93 5.33
N VAL A 285 -3.64 20.76 4.94
CA VAL A 285 -3.69 20.33 3.54
C VAL A 285 -5.07 19.82 3.17
N ILE A 286 -5.59 20.27 2.03
CA ILE A 286 -6.71 19.64 1.33
C ILE A 286 -6.12 18.92 0.11
N MET A 287 -5.91 17.61 0.22
CA MET A 287 -5.26 16.83 -0.83
C MET A 287 -6.29 16.18 -1.75
N TYR A 288 -6.29 16.57 -3.04
CA TYR A 288 -7.22 16.00 -4.01
C TYR A 288 -6.80 14.60 -4.46
N THR A 289 -7.69 13.63 -4.26
CA THR A 289 -7.49 12.22 -4.60
C THR A 289 -8.23 11.86 -5.88
N SER A 290 -7.52 11.25 -6.84
CA SER A 290 -8.14 10.69 -8.04
C SER A 290 -8.79 9.33 -7.71
N GLY A 291 -9.98 9.37 -7.12
CA GLY A 291 -10.77 8.18 -6.82
C GLY A 291 -11.18 7.40 -8.08
N SER A 292 -11.49 6.12 -7.93
CA SER A 292 -11.89 5.23 -9.04
C SER A 292 -13.32 5.45 -9.55
N THR A 293 -14.13 6.27 -8.86
CA THR A 293 -15.60 6.31 -9.00
C THR A 293 -16.19 7.71 -9.24
N GLY A 294 -15.45 8.64 -9.86
CA GLY A 294 -16.00 9.96 -10.27
C GLY A 294 -15.04 11.14 -10.09
N LEU A 295 -15.60 12.31 -9.77
CA LEU A 295 -14.85 13.53 -9.46
C LEU A 295 -13.87 13.32 -8.29
N PRO A 296 -12.70 13.99 -8.30
CA PRO A 296 -11.71 13.85 -7.25
C PRO A 296 -12.20 14.43 -5.91
N LYS A 297 -11.84 13.81 -4.79
CA LYS A 297 -12.21 14.30 -3.44
C LYS A 297 -11.03 14.98 -2.76
N GLY A 298 -11.22 16.16 -2.17
CA GLY A 298 -10.26 16.78 -1.27
C GLY A 298 -10.30 16.15 0.13
N VAL A 299 -9.19 15.56 0.60
CA VAL A 299 -9.05 15.00 1.96
C VAL A 299 -8.46 16.05 2.90
N MET A 300 -9.12 16.31 4.03
CA MET A 300 -8.73 17.34 5.02
C MET A 300 -7.73 16.80 6.05
N MET A 301 -6.46 17.12 5.86
CA MET A 301 -5.34 16.72 6.72
C MET A 301 -5.01 17.85 7.71
N THR A 302 -5.10 17.59 9.01
CA THR A 302 -4.67 18.57 10.02
C THR A 302 -3.16 18.60 10.18
N HIS A 303 -2.61 19.72 10.68
CA HIS A 303 -1.20 19.81 11.02
C HIS A 303 -0.74 18.67 11.94
N GLY A 304 -1.53 18.33 12.96
CA GLY A 304 -1.23 17.26 13.89
C GLY A 304 -1.17 15.88 13.25
N ASN A 305 -1.97 15.60 12.21
CA ASN A 305 -1.96 14.29 11.55
C ASN A 305 -0.62 14.01 10.84
N ILE A 306 -0.12 14.99 10.09
CA ILE A 306 1.11 14.84 9.29
C ILE A 306 2.33 14.78 10.21
N VAL A 307 2.35 15.61 11.26
CA VAL A 307 3.36 15.58 12.33
C VAL A 307 3.41 14.21 13.02
N ALA A 308 2.26 13.63 13.35
CA ALA A 308 2.18 12.33 14.02
C ALA A 308 2.69 11.18 13.15
N THR A 309 2.33 11.14 11.85
CA THR A 309 2.92 10.16 10.91
C THR A 309 4.44 10.32 10.84
N ALA A 310 4.95 11.55 10.70
CA ALA A 310 6.39 11.78 10.59
C ALA A 310 7.15 11.29 11.83
N ALA A 311 6.63 11.60 13.03
CA ALA A 311 7.17 11.14 14.30
C ALA A 311 7.17 9.60 14.41
N ALA A 312 6.07 8.95 14.02
CA ALA A 312 5.96 7.49 14.05
C ALA A 312 6.94 6.81 13.09
N VAL A 313 7.06 7.28 11.84
CA VAL A 313 7.98 6.70 10.84
C VAL A 313 9.45 6.88 11.27
N MET A 314 9.83 8.04 11.81
CA MET A 314 11.17 8.27 12.37
C MET A 314 11.54 7.28 13.50
N SER A 315 10.57 6.79 14.27
CA SER A 315 10.81 5.80 15.33
C SER A 315 11.00 4.37 14.82
N VAL A 316 10.64 4.09 13.55
CA VAL A 316 10.75 2.75 12.93
C VAL A 316 11.95 2.67 11.98
N VAL A 317 12.26 3.73 11.21
CA VAL A 317 13.42 3.76 10.30
C VAL A 317 14.73 3.90 11.10
N PRO A 318 15.65 2.91 11.07
CA PRO A 318 16.84 2.94 11.90
C PRO A 318 17.83 4.00 11.45
N ARG A 319 18.40 4.75 12.40
CA ARG A 319 19.55 5.66 12.22
C ARG A 319 19.37 6.70 11.11
N ILE A 320 18.12 7.09 10.78
CA ILE A 320 17.84 8.18 9.85
C ILE A 320 18.44 9.50 10.37
N GLY A 321 19.10 10.26 9.50
CA GLY A 321 19.58 11.60 9.84
C GLY A 321 20.54 12.21 8.83
N SER A 322 21.17 13.32 9.20
CA SER A 322 22.03 14.17 8.33
C SER A 322 23.30 13.56 7.68
N LYS A 323 23.45 12.24 7.70
CA LYS A 323 24.41 11.50 6.86
C LYS A 323 23.74 10.82 5.65
N ASP A 324 22.41 10.75 5.65
CA ASP A 324 21.63 10.21 4.55
C ASP A 324 21.39 11.25 3.44
N ILE A 325 21.20 10.76 2.23
CA ILE A 325 20.74 11.53 1.07
C ILE A 325 19.48 10.84 0.53
N TYR A 326 18.40 11.60 0.42
CA TYR A 326 17.12 11.18 -0.14
C TYR A 326 16.99 11.66 -1.58
N VAL A 327 16.47 10.80 -2.49
CA VAL A 327 16.11 11.20 -3.86
C VAL A 327 14.59 11.43 -3.96
N ALA A 328 14.19 12.69 -4.10
CA ALA A 328 12.80 13.08 -4.31
C ALA A 328 12.48 13.09 -5.81
N TYR A 329 11.54 12.26 -6.24
CA TYR A 329 11.17 12.12 -7.65
C TYR A 329 9.72 11.68 -7.90
N LEU A 330 8.97 11.33 -6.84
CA LEU A 330 7.53 11.09 -6.90
C LEU A 330 6.78 12.42 -6.70
N PRO A 331 5.49 12.53 -7.06
CA PRO A 331 4.76 13.79 -6.89
C PRO A 331 4.50 14.14 -5.42
N LEU A 332 4.96 15.30 -4.95
CA LEU A 332 4.60 15.90 -3.64
C LEU A 332 3.09 16.12 -3.46
N ALA A 333 2.32 16.21 -4.56
CA ALA A 333 0.85 16.17 -4.55
C ALA A 333 0.26 14.80 -4.16
N HIS A 334 1.09 13.76 -3.97
CA HIS A 334 0.70 12.45 -3.46
C HIS A 334 1.21 12.28 -2.01
N VAL A 335 0.29 11.93 -1.10
CA VAL A 335 0.52 11.84 0.36
C VAL A 335 1.78 11.08 0.78
N PHE A 336 2.16 10.05 0.02
CA PHE A 336 3.33 9.21 0.25
C PHE A 336 4.65 9.99 0.16
N GLU A 337 4.83 10.85 -0.86
CA GLU A 337 6.05 11.65 -1.00
C GLU A 337 6.05 12.81 0.01
N LEU A 338 4.89 13.45 0.21
CA LEU A 338 4.73 14.49 1.22
C LEU A 338 5.10 13.99 2.63
N ALA A 339 4.67 12.77 3.00
CA ALA A 339 5.05 12.15 4.26
C ALA A 339 6.54 11.77 4.29
N ALA A 340 7.10 11.27 3.18
CA ALA A 340 8.53 10.95 3.08
C ALA A 340 9.40 12.20 3.25
N GLU A 341 9.17 13.27 2.47
CA GLU A 341 9.93 14.52 2.59
C GLU A 341 9.75 15.17 3.97
N THR A 342 8.57 15.10 4.60
CA THR A 342 8.38 15.59 5.98
C THR A 342 9.23 14.80 7.00
N VAL A 343 9.38 13.48 6.81
CA VAL A 343 10.28 12.63 7.63
C VAL A 343 11.75 13.00 7.38
N MET A 344 12.16 13.20 6.13
CA MET A 344 13.53 13.59 5.77
C MET A 344 13.92 14.95 6.37
N LEU A 345 13.04 15.94 6.19
CA LEU A 345 13.10 17.29 6.76
C LEU A 345 13.24 17.24 8.29
N THR A 346 12.45 16.41 8.96
CA THR A 346 12.50 16.30 10.44
C THR A 346 13.78 15.60 10.92
N ALA A 347 14.30 14.64 10.17
CA ALA A 347 15.55 13.95 10.50
C ALA A 347 16.83 14.76 10.15
N GLY A 348 16.70 15.87 9.43
CA GLY A 348 17.85 16.67 8.98
C GLY A 348 18.56 16.08 7.76
N VAL A 349 17.86 15.27 6.96
CA VAL A 349 18.37 14.61 5.74
C VAL A 349 18.49 15.62 4.60
N ALA A 350 19.40 15.36 3.65
CA ALA A 350 19.52 16.13 2.41
C ALA A 350 18.62 15.53 1.31
N ILE A 351 17.75 16.34 0.72
CA ILE A 351 16.78 15.98 -0.33
C ILE A 351 17.30 16.48 -1.68
N GLY A 352 17.63 15.55 -2.59
CA GLY A 352 17.98 15.86 -3.98
C GLY A 352 16.79 15.62 -4.90
N TYR A 353 16.31 16.66 -5.59
CA TYR A 353 15.19 16.55 -6.52
C TYR A 353 15.62 16.02 -7.89
N GLY A 354 14.77 15.19 -8.48
CA GLY A 354 14.89 14.64 -9.82
C GLY A 354 13.52 14.22 -10.35
N SER A 355 13.49 13.36 -11.37
CA SER A 355 12.23 12.85 -11.94
C SER A 355 12.33 11.36 -12.27
N ALA A 356 11.19 10.67 -12.34
CA ALA A 356 11.12 9.28 -12.80
C ALA A 356 11.71 9.05 -14.21
N LEU A 357 11.90 10.12 -15.00
CA LEU A 357 12.49 10.09 -16.34
C LEU A 357 13.96 10.55 -16.39
N THR A 358 14.54 10.98 -15.27
CA THR A 358 15.96 11.37 -15.11
C THR A 358 16.74 10.56 -14.07
N LEU A 359 16.03 9.77 -13.24
CA LEU A 359 16.55 9.00 -12.10
C LEU A 359 17.82 8.17 -12.40
N THR A 360 17.88 7.47 -13.55
CA THR A 360 19.03 6.62 -13.96
C THR A 360 19.67 7.08 -15.27
N ASP A 361 20.94 6.75 -15.51
CA ASP A 361 21.67 7.06 -16.76
C ASP A 361 20.94 6.59 -18.04
N THR A 362 20.14 5.53 -17.92
CA THR A 362 19.36 4.92 -19.02
C THR A 362 17.96 5.51 -19.19
N SER A 363 17.60 6.58 -18.48
CA SER A 363 16.22 7.08 -18.43
C SER A 363 15.83 7.93 -19.65
N ASN A 364 14.55 7.93 -20.00
CA ASN A 364 14.06 8.50 -21.27
C ASN A 364 14.33 10.00 -21.45
N LYS A 365 14.47 10.80 -20.38
CA LYS A 365 14.75 12.23 -20.47
C LYS A 365 16.25 12.58 -20.47
N ILE A 366 17.14 11.62 -20.17
CA ILE A 366 18.60 11.83 -20.14
C ILE A 366 19.20 11.77 -21.55
N LYS A 367 20.05 12.73 -21.92
CA LYS A 367 20.89 12.68 -23.13
C LYS A 367 22.00 11.63 -22.98
N LYS A 368 22.20 10.77 -23.98
CA LYS A 368 23.25 9.72 -23.98
C LYS A 368 24.62 10.32 -23.61
N GLY A 369 25.33 9.68 -22.68
CA GLY A 369 26.61 10.16 -22.13
C GLY A 369 26.48 11.08 -20.91
N THR A 370 25.27 11.56 -20.59
CA THR A 370 24.98 12.31 -19.34
C THR A 370 24.62 11.33 -18.23
N LYS A 371 25.06 11.58 -16.99
CA LYS A 371 24.64 10.82 -15.81
C LYS A 371 23.17 11.11 -15.44
N GLY A 372 22.45 10.11 -14.96
CA GLY A 372 21.16 10.27 -14.28
C GLY A 372 21.33 10.69 -12.81
N ASP A 373 20.22 11.01 -12.16
CA ASP A 373 20.22 11.67 -10.85
C ASP A 373 20.78 10.77 -9.74
N SER A 374 20.42 9.49 -9.69
CA SER A 374 20.95 8.54 -8.70
C SER A 374 22.48 8.37 -8.80
N SER A 375 23.04 8.46 -10.00
CA SER A 375 24.47 8.31 -10.28
C SER A 375 25.31 9.52 -9.83
N VAL A 376 24.65 10.67 -9.61
CA VAL A 376 25.28 11.90 -9.08
C VAL A 376 25.00 12.06 -7.59
N LEU A 377 23.74 11.89 -7.16
CA LEU A 377 23.32 12.01 -5.75
C LEU A 377 23.89 10.94 -4.84
N LYS A 378 24.01 9.70 -5.35
CA LYS A 378 24.23 8.48 -4.55
C LYS A 378 23.27 8.37 -3.35
N PRO A 379 21.96 8.28 -3.59
CA PRO A 379 20.97 8.29 -2.51
C PRO A 379 21.14 7.09 -1.59
N THR A 380 21.09 7.34 -0.28
CA THR A 380 21.04 6.30 0.75
C THR A 380 19.59 5.92 1.10
N LEU A 381 18.64 6.82 0.83
CA LEU A 381 17.21 6.65 1.08
C LEU A 381 16.41 6.94 -0.19
N MET A 382 15.35 6.16 -0.42
CA MET A 382 14.46 6.31 -1.58
C MET A 382 13.06 5.81 -1.24
N ALA A 383 12.02 6.60 -1.54
CA ALA A 383 10.65 6.09 -1.65
C ALA A 383 10.42 5.56 -3.07
N ALA A 384 9.64 4.48 -3.19
CA ALA A 384 9.36 3.82 -4.46
C ALA A 384 7.94 3.25 -4.47
N VAL A 385 7.39 3.13 -5.68
CA VAL A 385 6.18 2.34 -5.96
C VAL A 385 6.58 1.03 -6.65
N PRO A 386 5.82 -0.07 -6.51
CA PRO A 386 6.17 -1.38 -7.07
C PRO A 386 6.60 -1.32 -8.54
N ALA A 387 5.86 -0.64 -9.41
CA ALA A 387 6.17 -0.49 -10.83
C ALA A 387 7.55 0.13 -11.14
N ILE A 388 8.15 0.89 -10.22
CA ILE A 388 9.54 1.37 -10.36
C ILE A 388 10.53 0.27 -9.95
N LEU A 389 10.24 -0.51 -8.90
CA LEU A 389 11.06 -1.64 -8.48
C LEU A 389 11.03 -2.78 -9.50
N ASP A 390 9.87 -3.07 -10.10
CA ASP A 390 9.71 -4.01 -11.21
C ASP A 390 10.50 -3.53 -12.45
N ARG A 391 10.41 -2.25 -12.81
CA ARG A 391 11.22 -1.66 -13.90
C ARG A 391 12.73 -1.74 -13.63
N VAL A 392 13.16 -1.59 -12.37
CA VAL A 392 14.58 -1.78 -11.97
C VAL A 392 14.97 -3.26 -12.07
N ARG A 393 14.14 -4.19 -11.59
CA ARG A 393 14.32 -5.65 -11.73
C ARG A 393 14.51 -6.03 -13.20
N ASP A 394 13.59 -5.60 -14.06
CA ASP A 394 13.58 -5.98 -15.48
C ASP A 394 14.71 -5.30 -16.26
N GLY A 395 15.04 -4.05 -15.93
CA GLY A 395 16.20 -3.35 -16.47
C GLY A 395 17.56 -3.97 -16.06
N VAL A 396 17.63 -4.65 -14.91
CA VAL A 396 18.81 -5.43 -14.49
C VAL A 396 18.84 -6.78 -15.18
N LEU A 397 17.73 -7.52 -15.21
CA LEU A 397 17.62 -8.81 -15.90
C LEU A 397 17.95 -8.68 -17.39
N LYS A 398 17.41 -7.67 -18.07
CA LYS A 398 17.73 -7.39 -19.48
C LYS A 398 19.22 -7.16 -19.71
N LYS A 399 19.89 -6.37 -18.85
CA LYS A 399 21.35 -6.12 -18.93
C LYS A 399 22.22 -7.34 -18.59
N VAL A 400 21.69 -8.33 -17.87
CA VAL A 400 22.34 -9.64 -17.64
C VAL A 400 22.16 -10.54 -18.85
N ASP A 401 20.98 -10.52 -19.46
CA ASP A 401 20.64 -11.33 -20.63
C ASP A 401 21.33 -10.85 -21.91
N GLU A 402 21.39 -9.54 -22.14
CA GLU A 402 22.17 -8.89 -23.21
C GLU A 402 23.67 -9.26 -23.17
N LYS A 403 24.21 -9.60 -21.99
CA LYS A 403 25.61 -10.06 -21.82
C LYS A 403 25.77 -11.58 -21.91
N GLY A 404 24.69 -12.32 -21.65
CA GLY A 404 24.60 -13.77 -21.83
C GLY A 404 25.71 -14.59 -21.15
N GLY A 405 25.98 -15.75 -21.75
CA GLY A 405 27.15 -16.59 -21.48
C GLY A 405 27.48 -16.85 -20.01
N ILE A 406 28.75 -16.62 -19.66
CA ILE A 406 29.28 -16.82 -18.30
C ILE A 406 28.68 -15.81 -17.31
N VAL A 407 28.40 -14.58 -17.74
CA VAL A 407 27.86 -13.51 -16.89
C VAL A 407 26.47 -13.89 -16.35
N LYS A 408 25.58 -14.38 -17.23
CA LYS A 408 24.24 -14.86 -16.84
C LYS A 408 24.31 -16.06 -15.89
N LYS A 409 25.20 -17.03 -16.13
CA LYS A 409 25.41 -18.18 -15.23
C LYS A 409 25.93 -17.74 -13.85
N LEU A 410 26.89 -16.81 -13.81
CA LEU A 410 27.48 -16.28 -12.58
C LEU A 410 26.46 -15.48 -11.76
N PHE A 411 25.66 -14.63 -12.41
CA PHE A 411 24.57 -13.90 -11.75
C PHE A 411 23.54 -14.85 -11.14
N ASN A 412 23.04 -15.83 -11.91
CA ASN A 412 22.05 -16.80 -11.41
C ASN A 412 22.59 -17.62 -10.23
N PHE A 413 23.87 -18.00 -10.24
CA PHE A 413 24.51 -18.72 -9.13
C PHE A 413 24.63 -17.85 -7.87
N ALA A 414 25.11 -16.62 -8.00
CA ALA A 414 25.21 -15.65 -6.90
C ALA A 414 23.83 -15.33 -6.29
N TYR A 415 22.83 -15.12 -7.15
CA TYR A 415 21.45 -14.88 -6.77
C TYR A 415 20.86 -16.04 -5.98
N ASN A 416 20.95 -17.27 -6.50
CA ASN A 416 20.41 -18.45 -5.84
C ASN A 416 21.10 -18.74 -4.49
N ARG A 417 22.41 -18.49 -4.36
CA ARG A 417 23.12 -18.63 -3.07
C ARG A 417 22.73 -17.56 -2.07
N ARG A 418 22.41 -16.32 -2.48
CA ARG A 418 21.84 -15.31 -1.57
C ARG A 418 20.39 -15.61 -1.20
N LEU A 419 19.56 -16.06 -2.13
CA LEU A 419 18.18 -16.48 -1.84
C LEU A 419 18.15 -17.61 -0.81
N ALA A 420 18.99 -18.64 -0.99
CA ALA A 420 19.13 -19.73 -0.04
C ALA A 420 19.58 -19.27 1.37
N ALA A 421 20.41 -18.23 1.49
CA ALA A 421 20.77 -17.65 2.79
C ALA A 421 19.57 -16.96 3.47
N ILE A 422 18.81 -16.17 2.71
CA ILE A 422 17.60 -15.48 3.21
C ILE A 422 16.52 -16.50 3.63
N GLU A 423 16.38 -17.60 2.90
CA GLU A 423 15.48 -18.72 3.26
C GLU A 423 16.03 -19.62 4.39
N GLY A 424 17.17 -19.26 4.99
CA GLY A 424 17.72 -19.93 6.17
C GLY A 424 18.36 -21.30 5.91
N SER A 425 18.79 -21.55 4.67
CA SER A 425 19.53 -22.75 4.26
C SER A 425 21.00 -22.66 4.62
N TRP A 426 21.57 -23.79 5.06
CA TRP A 426 23.00 -23.93 5.34
C TRP A 426 23.86 -23.67 4.09
N PHE A 427 23.37 -24.04 2.92
CA PHE A 427 24.07 -23.87 1.64
C PHE A 427 23.97 -22.46 1.05
N GLY A 428 23.43 -21.49 1.80
CA GLY A 428 23.43 -20.08 1.40
C GLY A 428 24.81 -19.42 1.45
N ALA A 429 24.94 -18.26 0.81
CA ALA A 429 26.13 -17.41 0.90
C ALA A 429 26.16 -16.65 2.23
N TRP A 430 26.86 -17.19 3.22
CA TRP A 430 27.03 -16.59 4.55
C TRP A 430 28.40 -15.91 4.72
N GLY A 431 28.48 -14.89 5.58
CA GLY A 431 29.75 -14.26 5.97
C GLY A 431 30.58 -13.75 4.79
N ILE A 432 31.86 -14.12 4.74
CA ILE A 432 32.82 -13.69 3.72
C ILE A 432 32.33 -13.99 2.28
N GLU A 433 31.63 -15.11 2.07
CA GLU A 433 31.12 -15.46 0.74
C GLU A 433 30.14 -14.41 0.20
N SER A 434 29.30 -13.85 1.07
CA SER A 434 28.35 -12.81 0.71
C SER A 434 29.02 -11.50 0.27
N VAL A 435 30.23 -11.22 0.78
CA VAL A 435 31.05 -10.05 0.43
C VAL A 435 31.74 -10.26 -0.93
N LEU A 436 32.22 -11.47 -1.21
CA LEU A 436 32.78 -11.83 -2.52
C LEU A 436 31.74 -11.64 -3.64
N TRP A 437 30.50 -12.11 -3.43
CA TRP A 437 29.42 -11.91 -4.40
C TRP A 437 29.04 -10.44 -4.59
N ASP A 438 29.16 -9.61 -3.55
CA ASP A 438 28.94 -8.17 -3.68
C ASP A 438 30.01 -7.50 -4.54
N ILE A 439 31.29 -7.80 -4.31
CA ILE A 439 32.40 -7.24 -5.11
C ILE A 439 32.32 -7.68 -6.57
N ILE A 440 32.03 -8.97 -6.81
CA ILE A 440 32.04 -9.55 -8.17
C ILE A 440 30.79 -9.17 -8.97
N VAL A 441 29.61 -9.24 -8.36
CA VAL A 441 28.30 -9.13 -9.02
C VAL A 441 27.52 -7.90 -8.55
N PHE A 442 27.10 -7.86 -7.29
CA PHE A 442 26.01 -6.96 -6.88
C PHE A 442 26.41 -5.47 -6.83
N ASN A 443 27.65 -5.11 -6.53
CA ASN A 443 28.08 -3.70 -6.54
C ASN A 443 27.94 -3.04 -7.94
N LYS A 444 28.05 -3.83 -9.03
CA LYS A 444 27.82 -3.39 -10.41
C LYS A 444 26.33 -3.24 -10.78
N ILE A 445 25.45 -3.76 -9.91
CA ILE A 445 23.99 -3.62 -10.01
C ILE A 445 23.54 -2.45 -9.12
N ARG A 446 24.07 -2.36 -7.89
CA ARG A 446 23.82 -1.25 -6.95
C ARG A 446 24.11 0.12 -7.57
N SER A 447 25.16 0.23 -8.38
CA SER A 447 25.52 1.47 -9.07
C SER A 447 24.42 2.03 -10.00
N VAL A 448 23.42 1.22 -10.41
CA VAL A 448 22.26 1.71 -11.18
C VAL A 448 21.39 2.68 -10.37
N LEU A 449 21.37 2.56 -9.05
CA LEU A 449 20.76 3.51 -8.11
C LEU A 449 21.82 4.18 -7.22
N GLY A 450 23.00 4.49 -7.78
CA GLY A 450 24.05 5.27 -7.13
C GLY A 450 25.04 4.50 -6.24
N GLY A 451 24.73 3.26 -5.86
CA GLY A 451 25.64 2.38 -5.10
C GLY A 451 25.38 2.33 -3.60
N ASP A 452 25.17 3.49 -2.97
CA ASP A 452 25.21 3.66 -1.51
C ASP A 452 23.82 3.50 -0.81
N MET A 453 22.86 2.84 -1.47
CA MET A 453 21.49 2.65 -0.99
C MET A 453 21.44 1.87 0.33
N ARG A 454 20.85 2.47 1.37
CA ARG A 454 20.79 1.96 2.75
C ARG A 454 19.43 1.42 3.13
N PHE A 455 18.35 2.03 2.66
CA PHE A 455 16.98 1.63 2.98
C PHE A 455 16.00 2.12 1.90
N MET A 456 15.08 1.26 1.46
CA MET A 456 14.07 1.59 0.46
C MET A 456 12.66 1.51 1.07
N LEU A 457 11.87 2.55 0.89
CA LEU A 457 10.47 2.62 1.32
C LEU A 457 9.57 2.28 0.13
N CYS A 458 8.84 1.16 0.16
CA CYS A 458 7.93 0.78 -0.92
C CYS A 458 6.47 0.91 -0.47
N GLY A 459 5.62 1.57 -1.27
CA GLY A 459 4.22 1.77 -0.92
C GLY A 459 3.32 2.17 -2.09
N GLY A 460 2.08 2.54 -1.77
CA GLY A 460 1.07 3.02 -2.71
C GLY A 460 0.34 1.93 -3.53
N ALA A 461 0.94 0.74 -3.70
CA ALA A 461 0.34 -0.45 -4.31
C ALA A 461 0.99 -1.73 -3.73
N PRO A 462 0.38 -2.93 -3.89
CA PRO A 462 0.98 -4.19 -3.45
C PRO A 462 2.30 -4.49 -4.16
N LEU A 463 3.33 -4.92 -3.41
CA LEU A 463 4.61 -5.37 -3.96
C LEU A 463 4.64 -6.91 -4.04
N SER A 464 5.03 -7.46 -5.19
CA SER A 464 5.18 -8.91 -5.35
C SER A 464 6.33 -9.44 -4.47
N GLY A 465 6.15 -10.63 -3.90
CA GLY A 465 7.15 -11.23 -3.03
C GLY A 465 8.48 -11.51 -3.74
N ASP A 466 8.43 -11.82 -5.03
CA ASP A 466 9.61 -12.09 -5.85
C ASP A 466 10.37 -10.81 -6.23
N THR A 467 9.68 -9.69 -6.51
CA THR A 467 10.36 -8.40 -6.70
C THR A 467 10.97 -7.91 -5.38
N GLN A 468 10.30 -8.08 -4.23
CA GLN A 468 10.87 -7.75 -2.94
C GLN A 468 12.13 -8.59 -2.62
N ARG A 469 12.07 -9.91 -2.87
CA ARG A 469 13.24 -10.82 -2.78
C ARG A 469 14.37 -10.35 -3.70
N PHE A 470 14.06 -10.08 -4.96
CA PHE A 470 15.04 -9.69 -5.97
C PHE A 470 15.78 -8.41 -5.59
N ILE A 471 15.05 -7.35 -5.23
CA ILE A 471 15.64 -6.07 -4.89
C ILE A 471 16.42 -6.16 -3.56
N ASN A 472 15.89 -6.83 -2.53
CA ASN A 472 16.63 -7.08 -1.28
C ASN A 472 17.98 -7.78 -1.55
N ILE A 473 18.03 -8.77 -2.46
CA ILE A 473 19.25 -9.50 -2.83
C ILE A 473 20.20 -8.62 -3.66
N CYS A 474 19.69 -8.04 -4.75
CA CYS A 474 20.49 -7.38 -5.79
C CYS A 474 20.93 -5.96 -5.41
N MET A 475 20.06 -5.19 -4.75
CA MET A 475 20.43 -3.88 -4.20
C MET A 475 21.10 -4.01 -2.83
N GLY A 476 20.87 -5.09 -2.08
CA GLY A 476 21.43 -5.27 -0.73
C GLY A 476 20.87 -4.33 0.34
N ALA A 477 19.88 -3.50 -0.02
CA ALA A 477 19.15 -2.63 0.89
C ALA A 477 17.82 -3.29 1.27
N PRO A 478 17.41 -3.30 2.55
CA PRO A 478 16.09 -3.79 2.94
C PRO A 478 14.99 -2.86 2.43
N ILE A 479 13.95 -3.45 1.81
CA ILE A 479 12.69 -2.77 1.52
C ILE A 479 11.75 -2.84 2.72
N GLY A 480 11.43 -1.69 3.31
CA GLY A 480 10.26 -1.54 4.16
C GLY A 480 9.00 -1.35 3.31
N GLN A 481 8.10 -2.35 3.30
CA GLN A 481 6.75 -2.16 2.78
C GLN A 481 5.94 -1.25 3.72
N GLY A 482 5.21 -0.28 3.17
CA GLY A 482 4.33 0.62 3.92
C GLY A 482 2.91 0.64 3.39
N TYR A 483 1.95 0.66 4.32
CA TYR A 483 0.53 0.75 4.05
C TYR A 483 -0.07 1.98 4.73
N GLY A 484 -0.89 2.70 3.97
CA GLY A 484 -1.60 3.89 4.37
C GLY A 484 -2.31 4.52 3.19
N LEU A 485 -3.33 5.32 3.46
CA LEU A 485 -4.12 6.05 2.47
C LEU A 485 -3.94 7.56 2.68
N THR A 486 -4.52 8.40 1.82
CA THR A 486 -4.54 9.86 2.05
C THR A 486 -5.32 10.18 3.32
N GLU A 487 -6.41 9.45 3.51
CA GLU A 487 -7.30 9.45 4.67
C GLU A 487 -6.61 9.08 6.00
N THR A 488 -5.45 8.43 5.94
CA THR A 488 -4.58 8.11 7.09
C THR A 488 -3.21 8.78 7.02
N CYS A 489 -3.06 9.88 6.27
CA CYS A 489 -1.79 10.62 6.10
C CYS A 489 -0.59 9.73 5.74
N ALA A 490 -0.77 8.75 4.83
CA ALA A 490 0.19 7.68 4.49
C ALA A 490 0.64 6.76 5.65
N GLY A 491 0.19 6.99 6.88
CA GLY A 491 0.62 6.25 8.07
C GLY A 491 -0.47 5.35 8.65
N ALA A 492 -0.43 4.05 8.32
CA ALA A 492 -1.17 3.01 9.04
C ALA A 492 -0.27 1.86 9.52
N ALA A 493 0.42 1.16 8.62
CA ALA A 493 1.33 0.06 8.97
C ALA A 493 2.67 0.18 8.23
N PHE A 494 3.75 -0.29 8.86
CA PHE A 494 5.08 -0.21 8.26
C PHE A 494 6.02 -1.35 8.67
N SER A 495 6.57 -2.07 7.70
CA SER A 495 7.54 -3.14 7.91
C SER A 495 8.85 -2.62 8.48
N GLU A 496 9.29 -3.23 9.58
CA GLU A 496 10.57 -2.91 10.20
C GLU A 496 11.75 -3.37 9.33
N TRP A 497 12.87 -2.66 9.40
CA TRP A 497 14.10 -2.95 8.64
C TRP A 497 14.68 -4.35 8.83
N ASP A 498 14.35 -5.03 9.94
CA ASP A 498 14.74 -6.39 10.28
C ASP A 498 13.63 -7.42 10.00
N ASP A 499 12.65 -7.11 9.14
CA ASP A 499 11.70 -8.09 8.59
C ASP A 499 12.05 -8.46 7.15
N SER A 500 12.67 -9.63 6.96
CA SER A 500 12.92 -10.22 5.64
C SER A 500 11.70 -10.95 5.05
N SER A 501 10.55 -10.92 5.73
CA SER A 501 9.30 -11.49 5.27
C SER A 501 8.76 -10.74 4.05
N VAL A 502 8.04 -11.44 3.18
CA VAL A 502 7.48 -10.87 1.94
C VAL A 502 5.96 -11.00 1.87
N GLY A 503 5.34 -10.13 1.07
CA GLY A 503 3.88 -10.10 0.91
C GLY A 503 3.12 -9.55 2.12
N ARG A 504 3.76 -8.76 3.01
CA ARG A 504 3.12 -8.15 4.18
C ARG A 504 3.69 -6.76 4.47
N VAL A 505 2.89 -5.93 5.15
CA VAL A 505 3.12 -4.47 5.32
C VAL A 505 3.53 -4.07 6.74
N GLY A 506 3.81 -5.05 7.61
CA GLY A 506 4.38 -4.82 8.93
C GLY A 506 3.37 -4.52 10.04
N PRO A 507 3.84 -4.24 11.27
CA PRO A 507 2.98 -3.84 12.38
C PRO A 507 2.33 -2.46 12.15
N PRO A 508 1.28 -2.12 12.92
CA PRO A 508 0.77 -0.75 13.02
C PRO A 508 1.89 0.26 13.32
N LEU A 509 1.79 1.48 12.79
CA LEU A 509 2.68 2.57 13.15
C LEU A 509 2.38 3.09 14.58
N PRO A 510 3.39 3.56 15.33
CA PRO A 510 3.20 4.11 16.68
C PRO A 510 2.21 5.27 16.82
N CYS A 511 1.80 5.95 15.74
CA CYS A 511 0.76 7.00 15.77
C CYS A 511 -0.68 6.47 15.78
N CYS A 512 -0.90 5.16 15.57
CA CYS A 512 -2.24 4.61 15.35
C CYS A 512 -2.46 3.20 15.94
N TYR A 513 -3.73 2.81 15.97
CA TYR A 513 -4.23 1.46 16.14
C TYR A 513 -4.79 0.96 14.80
N ILE A 514 -4.67 -0.35 14.54
CA ILE A 514 -5.36 -1.01 13.44
C ILE A 514 -6.26 -2.10 14.01
N LYS A 515 -7.53 -2.08 13.64
CA LYS A 515 -8.56 -3.05 14.02
C LYS A 515 -9.04 -3.81 12.79
N LEU A 516 -9.10 -5.13 12.87
CA LEU A 516 -9.88 -5.95 11.92
C LEU A 516 -11.32 -6.04 12.41
N VAL A 517 -12.27 -5.68 11.55
CA VAL A 517 -13.71 -5.83 11.77
C VAL A 517 -14.24 -6.92 10.83
N THR A 518 -15.12 -7.78 11.34
CA THR A 518 -15.76 -8.85 10.54
C THR A 518 -16.60 -8.24 9.42
N TRP A 519 -16.53 -8.80 8.22
CA TRP A 519 -17.36 -8.42 7.09
C TRP A 519 -18.00 -9.67 6.48
N GLU A 520 -19.23 -9.95 6.92
CA GLU A 520 -19.94 -11.21 6.66
C GLU A 520 -20.31 -11.38 5.17
N GLU A 521 -20.66 -10.29 4.48
CA GLU A 521 -21.03 -10.29 3.05
C GLU A 521 -19.90 -10.81 2.14
N GLY A 522 -18.65 -10.58 2.53
CA GLY A 522 -17.45 -11.07 1.87
C GLY A 522 -16.90 -12.38 2.42
N GLY A 523 -17.50 -12.93 3.48
CA GLY A 523 -17.02 -14.16 4.13
C GLY A 523 -15.68 -14.01 4.87
N TYR A 524 -15.39 -12.83 5.43
CA TYR A 524 -14.16 -12.53 6.17
C TYR A 524 -14.45 -12.28 7.66
N THR A 525 -13.96 -13.14 8.56
CA THR A 525 -14.22 -13.01 10.00
C THR A 525 -12.94 -12.99 10.86
N ILE A 526 -13.00 -12.29 11.99
CA ILE A 526 -11.92 -12.28 12.98
C ILE A 526 -11.72 -13.63 13.68
N SER A 527 -12.60 -14.60 13.44
CA SER A 527 -12.53 -15.98 13.93
C SER A 527 -11.90 -16.95 12.91
N ASP A 528 -11.56 -16.46 11.71
CA ASP A 528 -11.02 -17.27 10.62
C ASP A 528 -9.69 -17.94 10.98
N LYS A 529 -9.45 -19.12 10.38
CA LYS A 529 -8.24 -19.92 10.58
C LYS A 529 -7.60 -20.21 9.21
N PRO A 530 -6.26 -20.24 9.09
CA PRO A 530 -5.27 -20.20 10.19
C PRO A 530 -4.97 -18.81 10.76
N LEU A 531 -5.40 -17.73 10.09
CA LEU A 531 -5.18 -16.34 10.51
C LEU A 531 -6.50 -15.55 10.48
N PRO A 532 -6.75 -14.66 11.46
CA PRO A 532 -7.96 -13.84 11.52
C PRO A 532 -7.98 -12.82 10.38
N ARG A 533 -9.14 -12.63 9.74
CA ARG A 533 -9.33 -11.74 8.58
C ARG A 533 -10.42 -10.71 8.86
N GLY A 534 -10.44 -9.61 8.10
CA GLY A 534 -11.50 -8.62 8.20
C GLY A 534 -11.19 -7.32 7.45
N GLU A 535 -12.13 -6.38 7.49
CA GLU A 535 -11.88 -5.01 7.04
C GLU A 535 -10.86 -4.33 7.95
N VAL A 536 -9.89 -3.65 7.34
CA VAL A 536 -8.89 -2.85 8.03
C VAL A 536 -9.52 -1.51 8.42
N VAL A 537 -9.62 -1.25 9.72
CA VAL A 537 -10.12 0.01 10.29
C VAL A 537 -8.99 0.66 11.09
N VAL A 538 -8.63 1.90 10.75
CA VAL A 538 -7.49 2.63 11.35
C VAL A 538 -8.01 3.69 12.31
N GLY A 539 -7.42 3.80 13.49
CA GLY A 539 -7.79 4.80 14.51
C GLY A 539 -6.56 5.47 15.12
N GLY A 540 -6.67 6.74 15.53
CA GLY A 540 -5.59 7.47 16.20
C GLY A 540 -5.07 8.67 15.42
N ALA A 541 -3.84 9.10 15.72
CA ALA A 541 -3.35 10.45 15.38
C ALA A 541 -3.12 10.68 13.88
N SER A 542 -2.89 9.64 13.07
CA SER A 542 -2.73 9.78 11.61
C SER A 542 -4.06 9.87 10.84
N VAL A 543 -5.22 9.64 11.48
CA VAL A 543 -6.54 9.68 10.82
C VAL A 543 -6.98 11.12 10.56
N THR A 544 -7.26 11.43 9.29
CA THR A 544 -7.66 12.76 8.82
C THR A 544 -9.06 13.19 9.28
N ALA A 545 -9.41 14.46 9.08
CA ALA A 545 -10.67 15.04 9.57
C ALA A 545 -11.90 14.58 8.76
N GLY A 546 -11.75 14.32 7.46
CA GLY A 546 -12.84 13.96 6.55
C GLY A 546 -12.57 14.40 5.11
N TYR A 547 -13.62 14.40 4.28
CA TYR A 547 -13.60 14.98 2.94
C TYR A 547 -14.15 16.41 2.96
N PHE A 548 -13.46 17.34 2.28
CA PHE A 548 -13.85 18.74 2.23
C PHE A 548 -15.21 18.90 1.51
N ASN A 549 -16.13 19.70 2.09
CA ASN A 549 -17.50 19.91 1.63
C ASN A 549 -18.28 18.62 1.26
N ASN A 550 -17.99 17.49 1.92
CA ASN A 550 -18.61 16.21 1.58
C ASN A 550 -18.92 15.34 2.83
N ASP A 551 -19.78 15.87 3.70
CA ASP A 551 -20.13 15.24 4.97
C ASP A 551 -20.75 13.84 4.80
N ALA A 552 -21.67 13.67 3.85
CA ALA A 552 -22.30 12.37 3.57
C ALA A 552 -21.29 11.25 3.25
N LYS A 553 -20.25 11.54 2.45
CA LYS A 553 -19.16 10.57 2.17
C LYS A 553 -18.13 10.50 3.29
N THR A 554 -18.14 11.45 4.22
CA THR A 554 -17.32 11.41 5.44
C THR A 554 -17.96 10.49 6.46
N GLU A 555 -19.26 10.62 6.71
CA GLU A 555 -20.02 9.74 7.62
C GLU A 555 -20.09 8.28 7.12
N GLU A 556 -20.05 8.06 5.80
CA GLU A 556 -19.93 6.72 5.17
C GLU A 556 -18.72 5.91 5.71
N VAL A 557 -17.57 6.57 5.93
CA VAL A 557 -16.28 5.88 6.18
C VAL A 557 -15.51 6.35 7.42
N TYR A 558 -15.88 7.46 8.06
CA TYR A 558 -15.32 7.92 9.32
C TYR A 558 -16.37 7.85 10.43
N LYS A 559 -16.12 7.02 11.45
CA LYS A 559 -16.96 6.94 12.66
C LYS A 559 -16.17 7.46 13.86
N VAL A 560 -16.81 8.15 14.80
CA VAL A 560 -16.19 8.58 16.06
C VAL A 560 -16.74 7.69 17.18
N ASP A 561 -15.87 7.19 18.05
CA ASP A 561 -16.28 6.36 19.19
C ASP A 561 -16.62 7.15 20.46
N GLU A 562 -17.14 6.45 21.47
CA GLU A 562 -17.53 6.99 22.77
C GLU A 562 -16.43 7.76 23.52
N LYS A 563 -15.15 7.55 23.15
CA LYS A 563 -13.99 8.24 23.73
C LYS A 563 -13.48 9.39 22.85
N GLY A 564 -14.22 9.73 21.79
CA GLY A 564 -13.86 10.78 20.83
C GLY A 564 -12.78 10.38 19.83
N MET A 565 -12.38 9.10 19.74
CA MET A 565 -11.39 8.67 18.76
C MET A 565 -12.07 8.42 17.41
N ARG A 566 -11.52 9.06 16.36
CA ARG A 566 -11.95 8.87 14.98
C ARG A 566 -11.35 7.58 14.40
N TRP A 567 -12.21 6.76 13.81
CA TRP A 567 -11.91 5.52 13.11
C TRP A 567 -12.24 5.68 11.62
N PHE A 568 -11.31 5.31 10.76
CA PHE A 568 -11.48 5.29 9.30
C PHE A 568 -11.58 3.86 8.79
N TYR A 569 -12.69 3.54 8.10
CA TYR A 569 -12.97 2.25 7.47
C TYR A 569 -12.38 2.29 6.07
N THR A 570 -11.28 1.57 5.86
CA THR A 570 -10.46 1.73 4.64
C THR A 570 -11.09 1.14 3.39
N GLY A 571 -12.03 0.21 3.53
CA GLY A 571 -12.50 -0.65 2.44
C GLY A 571 -11.47 -1.69 1.97
N ASP A 572 -10.27 -1.73 2.57
CA ASP A 572 -9.27 -2.78 2.34
C ASP A 572 -9.48 -3.94 3.32
N ILE A 573 -9.26 -5.17 2.86
CA ILE A 573 -9.36 -6.39 3.68
C ILE A 573 -7.94 -6.84 4.03
N GLY A 574 -7.72 -7.16 5.30
CA GLY A 574 -6.44 -7.59 5.81
C GLY A 574 -6.54 -8.81 6.73
N LYS A 575 -5.37 -9.35 7.08
CA LYS A 575 -5.21 -10.39 8.09
C LYS A 575 -4.00 -10.10 8.98
N PHE A 576 -4.07 -10.49 10.25
CA PHE A 576 -2.93 -10.37 11.16
C PHE A 576 -2.13 -11.66 11.24
N HIS A 577 -0.81 -11.55 11.15
CA HIS A 577 0.17 -12.60 11.44
C HIS A 577 0.37 -12.75 12.96
N PRO A 578 0.89 -13.88 13.46
CA PRO A 578 1.07 -14.11 14.91
C PRO A 578 2.01 -13.10 15.60
N ASP A 579 2.96 -12.52 14.88
CA ASP A 579 3.83 -11.44 15.37
C ASP A 579 3.20 -10.04 15.34
N GLY A 580 1.94 -9.93 14.92
CA GLY A 580 1.19 -8.69 14.83
C GLY A 580 1.45 -7.86 13.58
N CYS A 581 2.11 -8.41 12.56
CA CYS A 581 2.18 -7.77 11.25
C CYS A 581 0.85 -7.90 10.49
N LEU A 582 0.44 -6.81 9.85
CA LEU A 582 -0.67 -6.79 8.90
C LEU A 582 -0.21 -7.28 7.52
N GLU A 583 -1.07 -8.04 6.87
CA GLU A 583 -1.02 -8.30 5.43
C GLU A 583 -2.35 -7.85 4.81
N ILE A 584 -2.28 -7.01 3.78
CA ILE A 584 -3.45 -6.64 2.96
C ILE A 584 -3.66 -7.76 1.95
N ILE A 585 -4.87 -8.32 1.92
CA ILE A 585 -5.22 -9.46 1.07
C ILE A 585 -6.23 -9.09 -0.02
N ASP A 586 -7.02 -8.03 0.16
CA ASP A 586 -8.12 -7.71 -0.74
C ASP A 586 -8.64 -6.27 -0.62
N ARG A 587 -9.62 -5.88 -1.45
CA ARG A 587 -10.40 -4.63 -1.29
C ARG A 587 -11.88 -4.86 -1.55
N LYS A 588 -12.78 -4.39 -0.67
CA LYS A 588 -14.25 -4.55 -0.79
C LYS A 588 -14.81 -4.22 -2.18
N LYS A 589 -14.24 -3.22 -2.86
CA LYS A 589 -14.68 -2.74 -4.19
C LYS A 589 -14.02 -3.47 -5.37
N ASP A 590 -12.97 -4.24 -5.12
CA ASP A 590 -12.25 -5.07 -6.12
C ASP A 590 -12.61 -6.57 -5.99
N ILE A 591 -13.45 -6.93 -5.03
CA ILE A 591 -13.98 -8.28 -4.83
C ILE A 591 -15.19 -8.49 -5.72
N VAL A 592 -15.18 -9.58 -6.49
CA VAL A 592 -16.34 -10.06 -7.24
C VAL A 592 -16.70 -11.47 -6.79
N LYS A 593 -17.96 -11.66 -6.39
CA LYS A 593 -18.53 -12.98 -6.16
C LYS A 593 -19.02 -13.58 -7.49
N LEU A 594 -18.46 -14.71 -7.89
CA LEU A 594 -18.91 -15.49 -9.05
C LEU A 594 -20.26 -16.17 -8.77
N GLN A 595 -20.94 -16.63 -9.82
CA GLN A 595 -22.23 -17.31 -9.73
C GLN A 595 -22.21 -18.54 -8.80
N HIS A 596 -21.10 -19.30 -8.75
CA HIS A 596 -20.93 -20.45 -7.84
C HIS A 596 -20.65 -20.08 -6.37
N GLY A 597 -20.62 -18.79 -6.04
CA GLY A 597 -20.38 -18.28 -4.68
C GLY A 597 -18.90 -18.11 -4.30
N GLU A 598 -17.97 -18.51 -5.17
CA GLU A 598 -16.54 -18.22 -5.06
C GLU A 598 -16.28 -16.71 -5.17
N TYR A 599 -15.32 -16.19 -4.40
CA TYR A 599 -14.95 -14.76 -4.41
C TYR A 599 -13.57 -14.59 -5.06
N ILE A 600 -13.47 -13.70 -6.05
CA ILE A 600 -12.22 -13.31 -6.71
C ILE A 600 -11.79 -11.92 -6.25
N SER A 601 -10.54 -11.82 -5.79
CA SER A 601 -9.84 -10.56 -5.60
C SER A 601 -9.19 -10.11 -6.91
N LEU A 602 -9.78 -9.14 -7.62
CA LEU A 602 -9.25 -8.69 -8.90
C LEU A 602 -7.82 -8.14 -8.76
N GLY A 603 -7.55 -7.35 -7.70
CA GLY A 603 -6.24 -6.75 -7.44
C GLY A 603 -5.14 -7.76 -7.07
N LYS A 604 -5.46 -8.83 -6.32
CA LYS A 604 -4.52 -9.93 -6.03
C LYS A 604 -4.10 -10.63 -7.32
N VAL A 605 -5.07 -10.96 -8.17
CA VAL A 605 -4.83 -11.67 -9.43
C VAL A 605 -4.00 -10.79 -10.38
N GLU A 606 -4.34 -9.51 -10.53
CA GLU A 606 -3.56 -8.56 -11.33
C GLU A 606 -2.11 -8.47 -10.87
N ALA A 607 -1.86 -8.25 -9.56
CA ALA A 607 -0.51 -8.14 -9.02
C ALA A 607 0.32 -9.43 -9.17
N ALA A 608 -0.32 -10.60 -9.14
CA ALA A 608 0.32 -11.88 -9.42
C ALA A 608 0.65 -12.07 -10.91
N LEU A 609 -0.28 -11.73 -11.80
CA LEU A 609 -0.13 -11.89 -13.26
C LEU A 609 0.85 -10.88 -13.88
N MET A 610 1.02 -9.69 -13.27
CA MET A 610 2.06 -8.71 -13.60
C MET A 610 3.50 -9.21 -13.41
N SER A 611 3.72 -10.42 -12.89
CA SER A 611 5.03 -11.08 -12.89
C SER A 611 5.42 -11.68 -14.26
N SER A 612 4.49 -11.75 -15.23
CA SER A 612 4.76 -12.23 -16.59
C SER A 612 5.54 -11.19 -17.41
N ASN A 613 6.70 -11.58 -17.94
CA ASN A 613 7.54 -10.75 -18.81
C ASN A 613 6.89 -10.32 -20.14
N LEU A 614 5.81 -10.98 -20.54
CA LEU A 614 5.03 -10.65 -21.74
C LEU A 614 3.94 -9.60 -21.47
N VAL A 615 3.76 -9.16 -20.23
CA VAL A 615 2.72 -8.21 -19.81
C VAL A 615 3.37 -6.87 -19.42
N ASP A 616 2.87 -5.77 -19.96
CA ASP A 616 3.22 -4.41 -19.52
C ASP A 616 2.14 -3.84 -18.57
N ASN A 617 0.86 -4.12 -18.86
CA ASN A 617 -0.27 -3.84 -17.98
C ASN A 617 -1.35 -4.92 -18.14
N ILE A 618 -2.10 -5.21 -17.07
CA ILE A 618 -3.27 -6.11 -17.10
C ILE A 618 -4.41 -5.53 -16.26
N MET A 619 -5.64 -5.72 -16.74
CA MET A 619 -6.85 -5.57 -15.94
C MET A 619 -7.64 -6.88 -16.01
N VAL A 620 -7.94 -7.45 -14.84
CA VAL A 620 -8.85 -8.59 -14.70
C VAL A 620 -10.26 -8.05 -14.49
N TYR A 621 -11.23 -8.73 -15.11
CA TYR A 621 -12.64 -8.43 -14.98
C TYR A 621 -13.39 -9.73 -14.70
N ALA A 622 -14.33 -9.67 -13.76
CA ALA A 622 -15.25 -10.76 -13.45
C ALA A 622 -16.67 -10.21 -13.45
N ASP A 623 -17.56 -10.93 -14.11
CA ASP A 623 -19.01 -10.70 -14.09
C ASP A 623 -19.65 -11.67 -13.08
N PRO A 624 -20.41 -11.19 -12.07
CA PRO A 624 -21.13 -12.04 -11.11
C PRO A 624 -22.05 -13.09 -11.74
N LEU A 625 -22.52 -12.87 -12.97
CA LEU A 625 -23.38 -13.81 -13.69
C LEU A 625 -22.64 -15.03 -14.26
N HIS A 626 -21.30 -15.07 -14.13
CA HIS A 626 -20.44 -16.10 -14.70
C HIS A 626 -19.61 -16.84 -13.65
N ASN A 627 -19.01 -17.97 -14.05
CA ASN A 627 -18.16 -18.83 -13.21
C ASN A 627 -16.66 -18.72 -13.59
N PHE A 628 -16.24 -17.61 -14.21
CA PHE A 628 -14.85 -17.36 -14.58
C PHE A 628 -14.57 -15.87 -14.79
N CYS A 629 -13.33 -15.45 -14.51
CA CYS A 629 -12.82 -14.14 -14.88
C CYS A 629 -12.21 -14.13 -16.30
N VAL A 630 -12.07 -12.93 -16.85
CA VAL A 630 -11.42 -12.62 -18.14
C VAL A 630 -10.44 -11.47 -17.95
N ALA A 631 -9.52 -11.23 -18.88
CA ALA A 631 -8.56 -10.12 -18.76
C ALA A 631 -8.36 -9.31 -20.05
N LEU A 632 -8.17 -8.00 -19.87
CA LEU A 632 -7.60 -7.09 -20.85
C LEU A 632 -6.10 -6.96 -20.56
N VAL A 633 -5.27 -7.18 -21.58
CA VAL A 633 -3.80 -7.25 -21.43
C VAL A 633 -3.15 -6.30 -22.43
N VAL A 634 -2.29 -5.42 -21.95
CA VAL A 634 -1.31 -4.71 -22.77
C VAL A 634 -0.04 -5.56 -22.77
N PRO A 635 0.35 -6.19 -23.89
CA PRO A 635 1.56 -6.99 -23.94
C PRO A 635 2.81 -6.12 -24.05
N SER A 636 3.91 -6.57 -23.47
CA SER A 636 5.21 -5.90 -23.55
C SER A 636 5.73 -5.96 -24.99
N ARG A 637 5.61 -4.85 -25.72
CA ARG A 637 5.86 -4.76 -27.17
C ARG A 637 7.20 -5.37 -27.60
N GLN A 638 8.29 -4.99 -26.93
CA GLN A 638 9.63 -5.51 -27.23
C GLN A 638 9.77 -7.03 -27.05
N VAL A 639 9.04 -7.62 -26.09
CA VAL A 639 9.13 -9.05 -25.78
C VAL A 639 8.24 -9.87 -26.71
N LEU A 640 7.02 -9.38 -27.01
CA LEU A 640 6.10 -10.05 -27.93
C LEU A 640 6.55 -9.96 -29.39
N GLU A 641 7.08 -8.81 -29.85
CA GLU A 641 7.70 -8.68 -31.18
C GLU A 641 8.95 -9.58 -31.30
N GLY A 642 9.79 -9.65 -30.26
CA GLY A 642 10.94 -10.55 -30.20
C GLY A 642 10.55 -12.03 -30.36
N TRP A 643 9.60 -12.49 -29.53
CA TRP A 643 9.05 -13.86 -29.60
C TRP A 643 8.41 -14.17 -30.97
N ALA A 644 7.69 -13.22 -31.56
CA ALA A 644 7.05 -13.39 -32.86
C ALA A 644 8.09 -13.57 -33.98
N ASN A 645 9.17 -12.80 -33.93
CA ASN A 645 10.29 -12.91 -34.87
C ASN A 645 11.05 -14.25 -34.71
N GLU A 646 11.34 -14.68 -33.47
CA GLU A 646 11.94 -15.99 -33.18
C GLU A 646 11.04 -17.16 -33.62
N SER A 647 9.71 -16.99 -33.51
CA SER A 647 8.71 -17.99 -33.91
C SER A 647 8.34 -17.94 -35.41
N GLY A 648 8.97 -17.05 -36.20
CA GLY A 648 8.70 -16.91 -37.64
C GLY A 648 7.32 -16.35 -38.00
N ILE A 649 6.61 -15.75 -37.05
CA ILE A 649 5.26 -15.21 -37.23
C ILE A 649 5.36 -13.90 -38.02
N LYS A 650 4.80 -13.86 -39.23
CA LYS A 650 4.68 -12.64 -40.04
C LYS A 650 3.54 -11.76 -39.52
N TYR A 651 3.78 -10.46 -39.39
CA TYR A 651 2.79 -9.43 -39.06
C TYR A 651 3.21 -8.10 -39.72
N ASN A 652 2.25 -7.24 -40.06
CA ASN A 652 2.52 -5.94 -40.69
C ASN A 652 2.60 -4.80 -39.66
N ASP A 653 1.82 -4.89 -38.58
CA ASP A 653 1.84 -3.98 -37.44
C ASP A 653 1.58 -4.73 -36.11
N PHE A 654 1.95 -4.13 -34.99
CA PHE A 654 1.75 -4.64 -33.65
C PHE A 654 0.27 -4.84 -33.27
N SER A 655 -0.63 -4.03 -33.86
CA SER A 655 -2.07 -4.25 -33.72
C SER A 655 -2.50 -5.59 -34.33
N GLU A 656 -2.00 -5.93 -35.52
CA GLU A 656 -2.24 -7.24 -36.15
C GLU A 656 -1.64 -8.39 -35.32
N LEU A 657 -0.45 -8.21 -34.75
CA LEU A 657 0.16 -9.21 -33.86
C LEU A 657 -0.71 -9.48 -32.62
N CYS A 658 -1.33 -8.44 -32.04
CA CYS A 658 -2.29 -8.54 -30.94
C CYS A 658 -3.62 -9.21 -31.34
N GLU A 659 -3.94 -9.28 -32.64
CA GLU A 659 -5.14 -9.99 -33.14
C GLU A 659 -4.92 -11.52 -33.21
N LYS A 660 -3.68 -12.00 -33.37
CA LYS A 660 -3.38 -13.41 -33.70
C LYS A 660 -3.69 -14.39 -32.57
N ALA A 661 -4.06 -15.62 -32.93
CA ALA A 661 -4.40 -16.67 -31.97
C ALA A 661 -3.14 -17.20 -31.26
N GLU A 662 -2.03 -17.27 -31.98
CA GLU A 662 -0.71 -17.69 -31.57
C GLU A 662 -0.18 -16.78 -30.44
N ALA A 663 -0.20 -15.46 -30.66
CA ALA A 663 0.18 -14.46 -29.65
C ALA A 663 -0.73 -14.50 -28.41
N LYS A 664 -2.06 -14.66 -28.60
CA LYS A 664 -3.01 -14.84 -27.49
C LYS A 664 -2.72 -16.11 -26.68
N ASN A 665 -2.39 -17.22 -27.34
CA ASN A 665 -2.07 -18.49 -26.70
C ASN A 665 -0.74 -18.42 -25.92
N GLU A 666 0.30 -17.76 -26.44
CA GLU A 666 1.57 -17.58 -25.73
C GLU A 666 1.38 -16.72 -24.47
N VAL A 667 0.75 -15.55 -24.60
CA VAL A 667 0.49 -14.66 -23.46
C VAL A 667 -0.41 -15.37 -22.43
N GLN A 668 -1.43 -16.12 -22.85
CA GLN A 668 -2.29 -16.86 -21.92
C GLN A 668 -1.54 -18.02 -21.22
N GLN A 669 -0.59 -18.69 -21.89
CA GLN A 669 0.28 -19.69 -21.25
C GLN A 669 1.24 -19.05 -20.23
N SER A 670 1.83 -17.89 -20.56
CA SER A 670 2.70 -17.15 -19.65
C SER A 670 1.94 -16.64 -18.41
N LEU A 671 0.71 -16.12 -18.59
CA LEU A 671 -0.21 -15.78 -17.50
C LEU A 671 -0.56 -16.99 -16.63
N ALA A 672 -0.89 -18.14 -17.24
CA ALA A 672 -1.18 -19.37 -16.50
C ALA A 672 0.05 -19.91 -15.73
N LYS A 673 1.27 -19.68 -16.23
CA LYS A 673 2.53 -20.01 -15.56
C LYS A 673 2.80 -19.07 -14.37
N ALA A 674 2.62 -17.76 -14.55
CA ALA A 674 2.73 -16.75 -13.50
C ALA A 674 1.73 -17.01 -12.35
N GLY A 675 0.45 -17.20 -12.68
CA GLY A 675 -0.59 -17.49 -11.70
C GLY A 675 -0.37 -18.79 -10.93
N LYS A 676 0.13 -19.85 -11.58
CA LYS A 676 0.54 -21.09 -10.90
C LYS A 676 1.71 -20.89 -9.93
N ALA A 677 2.71 -20.09 -10.31
CA ALA A 677 3.83 -19.76 -9.42
C ALA A 677 3.35 -18.95 -8.19
N ALA A 678 2.44 -18.02 -8.40
CA ALA A 678 1.77 -17.23 -7.35
C ALA A 678 0.71 -18.01 -6.54
N LYS A 679 0.46 -19.29 -6.87
CA LYS A 679 -0.55 -20.17 -6.23
C LYS A 679 -1.98 -19.59 -6.28
N LEU A 680 -2.35 -19.03 -7.42
CA LEU A 680 -3.74 -18.67 -7.72
C LEU A 680 -4.60 -19.92 -7.98
N ASP A 681 -5.85 -19.88 -7.56
CA ASP A 681 -6.82 -20.96 -7.80
C ASP A 681 -7.33 -20.96 -9.25
N LYS A 682 -7.90 -22.09 -9.69
CA LYS A 682 -8.30 -22.27 -11.10
C LYS A 682 -9.34 -21.25 -11.59
N PHE A 683 -10.25 -20.79 -10.70
CA PHE A 683 -11.26 -19.77 -11.02
C PHE A 683 -10.67 -18.35 -11.06
N GLU A 684 -9.58 -18.10 -10.32
CA GLU A 684 -8.83 -16.83 -10.32
C GLU A 684 -8.01 -16.61 -11.60
N LEU A 685 -7.73 -17.66 -12.38
CA LEU A 685 -6.99 -17.55 -13.63
C LEU A 685 -7.92 -17.09 -14.78
N PRO A 686 -7.58 -16.00 -15.51
CA PRO A 686 -8.38 -15.54 -16.65
C PRO A 686 -8.58 -16.63 -17.71
N ALA A 687 -9.82 -17.07 -17.86
CA ALA A 687 -10.18 -18.14 -18.80
C ALA A 687 -10.06 -17.71 -20.27
N LYS A 688 -10.12 -16.39 -20.53
CA LYS A 688 -9.95 -15.77 -21.85
C LYS A 688 -9.28 -14.41 -21.69
N ILE A 689 -8.48 -14.01 -22.67
CA ILE A 689 -7.79 -12.71 -22.68
C ILE A 689 -8.03 -11.94 -23.98
N ARG A 690 -7.92 -10.62 -23.91
CA ARG A 690 -7.83 -9.73 -25.07
C ARG A 690 -6.53 -8.93 -25.00
N LEU A 691 -5.66 -9.11 -25.99
CA LEU A 691 -4.49 -8.26 -26.19
C LEU A 691 -4.91 -6.91 -26.77
N LEU A 692 -4.34 -5.83 -26.24
CA LEU A 692 -4.57 -4.43 -26.64
C LEU A 692 -3.21 -3.78 -27.00
N PRO A 693 -3.05 -3.18 -28.18
CA PRO A 693 -1.76 -2.65 -28.62
C PRO A 693 -1.40 -1.29 -27.99
N ASP A 694 -2.39 -0.53 -27.51
CA ASP A 694 -2.19 0.79 -26.88
C ASP A 694 -1.71 0.65 -25.43
N PRO A 695 -0.55 1.23 -25.06
CA PRO A 695 -0.11 1.27 -23.66
C PRO A 695 -1.02 2.18 -22.82
N TRP A 696 -1.25 1.80 -21.56
CA TRP A 696 -2.05 2.59 -20.63
C TRP A 696 -1.18 3.63 -19.90
N THR A 697 -1.50 4.91 -20.09
CA THR A 697 -0.70 6.03 -19.56
C THR A 697 -1.58 7.06 -18.82
N PRO A 698 -1.01 7.92 -17.95
CA PRO A 698 -1.78 8.97 -17.28
C PRO A 698 -2.49 9.93 -18.25
N GLU A 699 -1.84 10.24 -19.38
CA GLU A 699 -2.35 11.15 -20.42
C GLU A 699 -3.51 10.54 -21.21
N SER A 700 -3.47 9.22 -21.45
CA SER A 700 -4.59 8.46 -22.04
C SER A 700 -5.78 8.30 -21.07
N GLY A 701 -5.64 8.77 -19.83
CA GLY A 701 -6.67 8.71 -18.78
C GLY A 701 -6.84 7.33 -18.13
N LEU A 702 -6.41 6.23 -18.75
CA LEU A 702 -6.72 4.87 -18.30
C LEU A 702 -6.08 4.47 -16.97
N VAL A 703 -4.98 5.13 -16.58
CA VAL A 703 -4.35 5.02 -15.25
C VAL A 703 -4.28 6.37 -14.54
N THR A 704 -4.05 6.35 -13.24
CA THR A 704 -3.74 7.56 -12.44
C THR A 704 -2.30 8.01 -12.67
N ALA A 705 -1.95 9.20 -12.17
CA ALA A 705 -0.55 9.69 -12.14
C ALA A 705 0.41 8.73 -11.41
N ALA A 706 -0.11 7.92 -10.48
CA ALA A 706 0.62 6.86 -9.77
C ALA A 706 0.51 5.48 -10.45
N LEU A 707 0.19 5.44 -11.75
CA LEU A 707 0.04 4.24 -12.59
C LEU A 707 -0.97 3.19 -12.07
N LYS A 708 -2.00 3.62 -11.31
CA LYS A 708 -3.06 2.73 -10.82
C LYS A 708 -4.22 2.65 -11.82
N LEU A 709 -4.76 1.46 -12.07
CA LEU A 709 -5.87 1.22 -13.01
C LEU A 709 -7.13 2.01 -12.65
N LYS A 710 -7.71 2.77 -13.59
CA LYS A 710 -9.05 3.36 -13.42
C LYS A 710 -10.11 2.41 -13.97
N ARG A 711 -10.45 1.37 -13.18
CA ARG A 711 -11.35 0.26 -13.57
C ARG A 711 -12.60 0.72 -14.34
N GLU A 712 -13.34 1.71 -13.84
CA GLU A 712 -14.59 2.13 -14.49
C GLU A 712 -14.37 2.81 -15.85
N GLN A 713 -13.26 3.53 -16.04
CA GLN A 713 -12.91 4.12 -17.34
C GLN A 713 -12.43 3.06 -18.34
N LEU A 714 -11.72 2.03 -17.87
CA LEU A 714 -11.35 0.85 -18.66
C LEU A 714 -12.58 0.01 -19.05
N LYS A 715 -13.51 -0.26 -18.11
CA LYS A 715 -14.80 -0.91 -18.40
C LYS A 715 -15.60 -0.13 -19.44
N ALA A 716 -15.67 1.20 -19.32
CA ALA A 716 -16.38 2.05 -20.26
C ALA A 716 -15.75 2.03 -21.66
N LYS A 717 -14.42 2.19 -21.78
CA LYS A 717 -13.70 2.19 -23.07
C LYS A 717 -13.75 0.83 -23.78
N PHE A 718 -13.68 -0.28 -23.03
CA PHE A 718 -13.54 -1.63 -23.59
C PHE A 718 -14.77 -2.53 -23.38
N LYS A 719 -15.94 -1.94 -23.11
CA LYS A 719 -17.20 -2.66 -22.82
C LYS A 719 -17.50 -3.75 -23.85
N ASP A 720 -17.45 -3.41 -25.14
CA ASP A 720 -17.78 -4.36 -26.22
C ASP A 720 -16.78 -5.53 -26.33
N GLU A 721 -15.52 -5.32 -25.94
CA GLU A 721 -14.52 -6.40 -25.91
C GLU A 721 -14.73 -7.34 -24.71
N LEU A 722 -15.06 -6.78 -23.53
CA LEU A 722 -15.45 -7.57 -22.35
C LEU A 722 -16.72 -8.39 -22.63
N ASP A 723 -17.72 -7.77 -23.24
CA ASP A 723 -18.94 -8.44 -23.72
C ASP A 723 -18.62 -9.58 -24.70
N LYS A 724 -17.73 -9.39 -25.68
CA LYS A 724 -17.33 -10.42 -26.64
C LYS A 724 -16.64 -11.62 -25.97
N LEU A 725 -15.81 -11.37 -24.95
CA LEU A 725 -15.15 -12.43 -24.19
C LEU A 725 -16.17 -13.34 -23.48
N TYR A 726 -17.21 -12.78 -22.87
CA TYR A 726 -18.29 -13.57 -22.26
C TYR A 726 -19.25 -14.18 -23.28
N LYS A 727 -19.74 -13.41 -24.27
CA LYS A 727 -20.76 -13.84 -25.27
C LYS A 727 -20.35 -15.08 -26.09
N LYS A 728 -19.05 -15.26 -26.40
CA LYS A 728 -18.57 -16.48 -27.10
C LYS A 728 -18.83 -17.80 -26.34
N THR A 729 -19.22 -17.77 -25.07
CA THR A 729 -19.57 -18.97 -24.29
C THR A 729 -20.99 -19.46 -24.58
N ALA A 730 -21.94 -18.55 -24.80
CA ALA A 730 -23.34 -18.90 -25.10
C ALA A 730 -23.47 -19.62 -26.46
N THR A 731 -22.62 -19.27 -27.44
CA THR A 731 -22.57 -19.95 -28.74
C THR A 731 -22.17 -21.41 -28.62
N ALA A 732 -21.29 -21.77 -27.67
CA ALA A 732 -20.90 -23.17 -27.46
C ALA A 732 -22.07 -24.02 -26.93
N ILE A 733 -22.88 -23.47 -26.02
CA ILE A 733 -24.09 -24.13 -25.52
C ILE A 733 -25.09 -24.35 -26.67
N ARG A 734 -25.32 -23.32 -27.52
CA ARG A 734 -26.15 -23.45 -28.74
C ARG A 734 -25.60 -24.45 -29.75
N ALA A 735 -24.28 -24.53 -29.92
CA ALA A 735 -23.64 -25.47 -30.84
C ALA A 735 -23.66 -26.93 -30.35
N VAL A 736 -23.67 -27.17 -29.03
CA VAL A 736 -23.98 -28.48 -28.47
C VAL A 736 -25.45 -28.83 -28.72
N TRP A 737 -26.36 -27.88 -28.47
CA TRP A 737 -27.81 -28.03 -28.71
C TRP A 737 -28.13 -28.42 -30.17
N GLN A 738 -27.45 -27.78 -31.14
CA GLN A 738 -27.56 -28.11 -32.58
C GLN A 738 -26.88 -29.44 -32.97
N ARG A 739 -26.00 -30.01 -32.15
CA ARG A 739 -25.30 -31.26 -32.45
C ARG A 739 -25.91 -32.50 -31.80
N THR A 740 -26.59 -32.36 -30.67
CA THR A 740 -27.12 -33.52 -29.93
C THR A 740 -28.44 -34.06 -30.46
N GLY A 741 -29.17 -33.29 -31.28
CA GLY A 741 -30.33 -33.77 -32.08
C GLY A 741 -31.50 -34.38 -31.29
N LYS A 742 -31.50 -34.28 -29.96
CA LYS A 742 -32.52 -34.85 -29.08
C LYS A 742 -33.40 -33.76 -28.51
N GLU A 743 -34.67 -33.82 -28.88
CA GLU A 743 -35.75 -33.02 -28.31
C GLU A 743 -35.98 -33.42 -26.84
N ALA A 744 -35.44 -32.62 -25.92
CA ALA A 744 -35.86 -32.67 -24.54
C ALA A 744 -37.17 -31.88 -24.41
N GLN A 745 -38.27 -32.57 -24.08
CA GLN A 745 -39.57 -31.91 -23.90
C GLN A 745 -39.46 -30.77 -22.86
N PRO A 746 -40.16 -29.64 -23.07
CA PRO A 746 -40.16 -28.56 -22.09
C PRO A 746 -40.86 -29.02 -20.81
N ALA A 747 -40.09 -29.18 -19.74
CA ALA A 747 -40.65 -29.25 -18.40
C ALA A 747 -41.22 -27.87 -18.04
N THR A 748 -42.52 -27.70 -18.26
CA THR A 748 -43.24 -26.43 -18.07
C THR A 748 -43.23 -25.99 -16.61
N VAL A 749 -42.23 -25.18 -16.23
CA VAL A 749 -42.24 -24.39 -15.00
C VAL A 749 -42.47 -22.92 -15.39
N CYS A 750 -43.74 -22.57 -15.57
CA CYS A 750 -44.13 -21.18 -15.81
C CYS A 750 -43.86 -20.33 -14.56
N PHE A 751 -42.87 -19.45 -14.64
CA PHE A 751 -42.81 -18.24 -13.83
C PHE A 751 -43.31 -17.06 -14.65
N GLU A 752 -44.64 -16.95 -14.79
CA GLU A 752 -45.26 -15.66 -15.12
C GLU A 752 -45.54 -14.86 -13.83
N PRO A 753 -45.45 -13.52 -13.87
CA PRO A 753 -45.51 -12.69 -12.67
C PRO A 753 -46.95 -12.42 -12.23
N VAL A 754 -47.31 -12.80 -11.01
CA VAL A 754 -48.59 -12.44 -10.40
C VAL A 754 -48.41 -11.24 -9.47
N ALA A 755 -48.62 -10.04 -10.02
CA ALA A 755 -49.08 -8.91 -9.21
C ALA A 755 -50.52 -9.19 -8.72
N VAL A 756 -50.93 -8.55 -7.61
CA VAL A 756 -52.00 -9.04 -6.73
C VAL A 756 -53.39 -8.49 -7.10
N VAL A 757 -54.44 -9.20 -6.63
CA VAL A 757 -55.89 -8.83 -6.59
C VAL A 757 -56.70 -9.16 -7.86
N GLY A 758 -57.88 -9.78 -7.78
CA GLY A 758 -58.54 -10.42 -6.63
C GLY A 758 -60.06 -10.69 -6.78
N GLN A 759 -60.66 -11.22 -5.70
CA GLN A 759 -62.10 -11.46 -5.47
C GLN A 759 -62.87 -12.42 -6.40
N HIS A 760 -63.24 -13.59 -5.87
CA HIS A 760 -64.68 -13.82 -5.64
C HIS A 760 -64.99 -14.53 -4.31
N ARG A 761 -66.26 -14.90 -4.10
CA ARG A 761 -67.00 -14.49 -2.88
C ARG A 761 -68.24 -15.35 -2.63
N TRP A 762 -68.77 -15.30 -1.39
CA TRP A 762 -69.98 -15.98 -0.85
C TRP A 762 -69.80 -17.49 -0.54
N MET A 763 -70.06 -17.98 0.68
CA MET A 763 -71.28 -17.80 1.49
C MET A 763 -71.14 -17.11 2.88
N ALA A 764 -72.29 -16.98 3.55
CA ALA A 764 -72.59 -16.39 4.86
C ALA A 764 -71.64 -16.78 6.03
N ARG A 765 -71.57 -16.03 7.16
CA ARG A 765 -72.70 -15.32 7.80
C ARG A 765 -72.34 -14.07 8.64
N LEU A 766 -72.81 -12.92 8.13
CA LEU A 766 -73.26 -11.69 8.80
C LEU A 766 -72.28 -10.64 9.41
N LEU A 767 -72.60 -9.37 9.10
CA LEU A 767 -72.23 -8.09 9.74
C LEU A 767 -70.77 -7.60 9.52
N ARG A 768 -70.53 -6.54 8.71
CA ARG A 768 -70.66 -5.06 8.97
C ARG A 768 -69.57 -4.54 9.92
N ARG A 769 -68.96 -3.34 9.78
CA ARG A 769 -68.96 -2.20 8.81
C ARG A 769 -67.67 -1.38 9.12
N THR A 770 -67.06 -0.50 8.30
CA THR A 770 -67.22 0.03 6.92
C THR A 770 -65.82 0.47 6.41
N GLY A 771 -65.69 1.02 5.20
CA GLY A 771 -64.54 1.84 4.78
C GLY A 771 -64.87 2.65 3.51
N ASP A 772 -64.06 3.69 3.26
CA ASP A 772 -63.94 4.50 2.03
C ASP A 772 -62.41 4.58 1.74
N GLY A 773 -61.87 4.70 0.52
CA GLY A 773 -62.20 5.56 -0.63
C GLY A 773 -60.99 6.50 -0.82
N ASP A 774 -60.39 6.74 -2.01
CA ASP A 774 -60.82 6.51 -3.40
C ASP A 774 -59.57 6.43 -4.35
N GLY A 775 -59.74 6.23 -5.67
CA GLY A 775 -58.63 6.28 -6.64
C GLY A 775 -59.06 6.29 -8.13
N GLY A 776 -58.49 7.20 -8.93
CA GLY A 776 -58.84 7.45 -10.35
C GLY A 776 -57.79 7.00 -11.40
N SER A 777 -58.15 7.08 -12.68
CA SER A 777 -57.45 6.49 -13.84
C SER A 777 -57.13 7.49 -14.98
N ALA A 778 -56.34 7.07 -16.00
CA ALA A 778 -56.10 7.84 -17.24
C ALA A 778 -55.60 6.98 -18.43
N SER A 779 -55.77 7.47 -19.67
CA SER A 779 -55.32 6.87 -20.96
C SER A 779 -55.36 7.95 -22.09
N THR A 780 -55.12 7.77 -23.41
CA THR A 780 -54.96 6.60 -24.32
C THR A 780 -54.30 7.04 -25.66
N LEU A 781 -53.65 6.12 -26.42
CA LEU A 781 -53.45 6.15 -27.90
C LEU A 781 -52.57 7.29 -28.51
N SER A 782 -52.08 7.32 -29.78
CA SER A 782 -52.12 6.42 -30.98
C SER A 782 -50.95 6.70 -31.97
N PHE A 783 -50.86 5.94 -33.08
CA PHE A 783 -49.91 6.04 -34.24
C PHE A 783 -50.52 6.90 -35.40
N ASP A 784 -49.96 7.12 -36.62
CA ASP A 784 -48.79 6.55 -37.35
C ASP A 784 -48.20 7.48 -38.47
N ARG A 785 -47.04 7.07 -39.02
CA ARG A 785 -46.46 7.26 -40.39
C ARG A 785 -46.59 8.59 -41.20
N SER A 786 -45.46 9.31 -41.24
CA SER A 786 -44.69 9.75 -42.44
C SER A 786 -45.36 10.38 -43.69
N THR A 787 -45.00 11.64 -44.03
CA THR A 787 -44.29 11.98 -45.30
C THR A 787 -43.66 13.39 -45.31
N THR A 788 -42.91 13.69 -46.39
CA THR A 788 -42.06 14.86 -46.70
C THR A 788 -42.65 16.28 -46.60
N GLY A 789 -41.83 17.29 -46.24
CA GLY A 789 -42.11 18.73 -46.41
C GLY A 789 -40.86 19.61 -46.18
N LYS A 790 -40.83 20.87 -46.67
CA LYS A 790 -39.66 21.78 -46.65
C LYS A 790 -39.98 23.21 -46.18
N ALA A 791 -39.12 23.73 -45.29
CA ALA A 791 -38.55 25.10 -45.25
C ALA A 791 -39.41 26.36 -44.91
N ALA A 792 -38.66 27.45 -44.63
CA ALA A 792 -39.00 28.89 -44.58
C ALA A 792 -39.54 29.51 -43.26
N ASP A 793 -38.60 30.09 -42.48
CA ASP A 793 -38.46 31.50 -42.04
C ASP A 793 -39.65 32.35 -41.53
N GLY A 794 -39.36 33.18 -40.51
CA GLY A 794 -40.22 34.29 -40.05
C GLY A 794 -39.80 34.90 -38.70
N ASP A 795 -39.29 36.14 -38.70
CA ASP A 795 -39.01 36.98 -37.51
C ASP A 795 -40.33 37.44 -36.81
N ASP A 796 -40.41 38.17 -35.67
CA ASP A 796 -39.65 39.38 -35.29
C ASP A 796 -40.06 39.96 -33.88
N LYS A 797 -39.17 40.74 -33.23
CA LYS A 797 -39.40 41.80 -32.17
C LYS A 797 -40.25 41.52 -30.89
N SER A 798 -40.20 42.33 -29.79
CA SER A 798 -39.15 43.18 -29.14
C SER A 798 -39.65 43.84 -27.82
N GLY A 799 -38.75 44.26 -26.91
CA GLY A 799 -38.99 45.21 -25.78
C GLY A 799 -38.88 44.56 -24.37
N SER A 800 -38.22 45.08 -23.31
CA SER A 800 -37.99 46.43 -22.72
C SER A 800 -39.17 46.96 -21.86
N GLY A 801 -39.04 47.36 -20.58
CA GLY A 801 -37.91 47.39 -19.62
C GLY A 801 -38.24 48.21 -18.33
N VAL A 802 -37.21 48.63 -17.56
CA VAL A 802 -37.21 49.70 -16.48
C VAL A 802 -37.52 49.33 -14.99
N ARG A 803 -36.48 49.52 -14.11
CA ARG A 803 -36.37 50.09 -12.71
C ARG A 803 -37.52 49.90 -11.67
N MET A 804 -37.37 49.85 -10.32
CA MET A 804 -36.30 49.95 -9.26
C MET A 804 -36.94 49.52 -7.89
N GLY A 805 -36.35 49.50 -6.68
CA GLY A 805 -34.99 49.76 -6.15
C GLY A 805 -35.00 50.17 -4.64
N ARG A 806 -33.93 49.85 -3.86
CA ARG A 806 -33.74 49.99 -2.36
C ARG A 806 -34.46 48.91 -1.52
N ARG A 807 -33.89 48.20 -0.52
CA ARG A 807 -32.98 48.43 0.66
C ARG A 807 -33.68 48.91 1.94
N LEU A 808 -33.72 48.06 2.97
CA LEU A 808 -33.24 48.32 4.35
C LEU A 808 -33.13 47.01 5.18
N SER A 809 -32.80 47.08 6.48
CA SER A 809 -32.17 46.02 7.31
C SER A 809 -32.88 45.74 8.65
N CYS A 810 -32.19 45.02 9.57
CA CYS A 810 -32.52 44.74 11.00
C CYS A 810 -33.48 43.55 11.26
N THR A 811 -33.50 42.86 12.41
CA THR A 811 -32.48 42.22 13.31
C THR A 811 -33.26 41.46 14.43
N GLU A 812 -32.61 40.56 15.20
CA GLU A 812 -33.11 39.99 16.49
C GLU A 812 -34.38 39.08 16.43
N ALA A 813 -34.69 38.19 17.39
CA ALA A 813 -33.92 37.56 18.49
C ALA A 813 -34.61 36.23 18.95
N ASP A 814 -34.06 35.60 20.00
CA ASP A 814 -34.45 34.33 20.64
C ASP A 814 -35.94 34.13 20.99
N LEU A 815 -36.37 32.85 21.03
CA LEU A 815 -37.43 32.41 21.95
C LEU A 815 -37.33 30.91 22.29
N THR A 816 -37.13 30.58 23.57
CA THR A 816 -37.10 29.20 24.10
C THR A 816 -38.44 28.81 24.74
N ARG A 817 -38.86 27.53 24.58
CA ARG A 817 -39.58 26.74 25.62
C ARG A 817 -39.81 25.28 25.23
N ARG A 818 -39.86 24.40 26.26
CA ARG A 818 -40.35 23.02 26.19
C ARG A 818 -41.86 22.95 26.52
N PRO A 819 -42.50 21.79 26.30
CA PRO A 819 -43.18 21.13 27.43
C PRO A 819 -42.64 19.69 27.68
N ALA A 820 -43.07 19.06 28.78
CA ALA A 820 -42.71 17.69 29.13
C ALA A 820 -43.79 17.01 30.02
N LEU A 821 -44.02 15.71 29.80
CA LEU A 821 -44.73 14.70 30.62
C LEU A 821 -44.03 13.35 30.29
N ALA A 822 -43.63 12.44 31.19
CA ALA A 822 -44.27 11.81 32.36
C ALA A 822 -45.40 10.82 31.95
N ARG A 823 -45.42 9.54 32.38
CA ARG A 823 -44.59 8.77 33.34
C ARG A 823 -44.65 7.23 33.07
N ASP A 824 -43.70 6.52 33.68
CA ASP A 824 -43.57 5.05 33.95
C ASP A 824 -44.79 4.37 34.64
N PRO A 825 -44.78 3.05 34.98
CA PRO A 825 -44.04 1.88 34.43
C PRO A 825 -44.91 0.59 34.30
N ALA A 826 -44.33 -0.56 33.88
CA ALA A 826 -44.54 -1.90 34.49
C ALA A 826 -43.66 -2.99 33.82
N ALA A 827 -43.33 -4.07 34.56
CA ALA A 827 -42.55 -5.20 34.04
C ALA A 827 -43.06 -6.56 34.54
N ALA A 828 -42.89 -7.61 33.72
CA ALA A 828 -43.01 -9.01 34.11
C ALA A 828 -42.06 -9.87 33.26
N ALA A 829 -41.51 -10.95 33.83
CA ALA A 829 -40.53 -11.82 33.17
C ALA A 829 -41.07 -13.26 33.04
N VAL A 830 -40.51 -14.07 32.13
CA VAL A 830 -40.28 -15.52 32.36
C VAL A 830 -39.29 -16.14 31.35
N THR A 831 -38.56 -17.13 31.84
CA THR A 831 -37.37 -17.84 31.30
C THR A 831 -37.46 -18.59 29.95
N LYS A 832 -36.30 -18.60 29.26
CA LYS A 832 -35.63 -19.73 28.54
C LYS A 832 -36.47 -20.69 27.67
N ARG A 833 -36.01 -20.89 26.41
CA ARG A 833 -35.22 -22.08 26.00
C ARG A 833 -34.60 -21.92 24.59
N LYS A 834 -33.38 -22.45 24.39
CA LYS A 834 -32.83 -22.79 23.07
C LYS A 834 -33.64 -23.95 22.44
N ARG A 835 -33.65 -24.03 21.11
CA ARG A 835 -33.61 -25.30 20.36
C ARG A 835 -32.66 -25.13 19.18
N GLU A 836 -31.71 -26.05 19.02
CA GLU A 836 -31.11 -26.32 17.71
C GLU A 836 -32.14 -27.05 16.83
N ILE A 837 -32.01 -26.96 15.50
CA ILE A 837 -32.68 -27.84 14.53
C ILE A 837 -31.58 -28.41 13.63
N ASP A 838 -31.47 -29.73 13.65
CA ASP A 838 -30.56 -30.53 12.82
C ASP A 838 -31.38 -31.23 11.72
N TRP A 839 -30.79 -31.45 10.54
CA TRP A 839 -31.46 -32.03 9.38
C TRP A 839 -30.60 -33.15 8.76
N THR A 840 -30.81 -34.37 9.25
CA THR A 840 -30.22 -35.58 8.66
C THR A 840 -31.13 -36.13 7.55
N VAL A 841 -30.59 -36.37 6.36
CA VAL A 841 -31.31 -37.06 5.27
C VAL A 841 -30.70 -38.44 5.03
N ARG A 842 -31.55 -39.48 5.02
CA ARG A 842 -31.20 -40.84 4.60
C ARG A 842 -31.60 -41.07 3.15
N VAL A 843 -30.87 -41.94 2.45
CA VAL A 843 -31.18 -42.41 1.10
C VAL A 843 -31.42 -43.92 1.15
N PHE A 844 -32.41 -44.41 0.40
CA PHE A 844 -32.58 -45.83 0.05
C PHE A 844 -32.67 -45.96 -1.49
N PRO A 845 -32.25 -47.10 -2.08
CA PRO A 845 -31.98 -47.20 -3.51
C PRO A 845 -33.14 -47.78 -4.34
N GLY A 846 -33.07 -47.62 -5.67
CA GLY A 846 -33.99 -48.28 -6.60
C GLY A 846 -33.41 -48.48 -8.01
N GLY A 847 -33.42 -49.73 -8.47
CA GLY A 847 -33.49 -50.17 -9.88
C GLY A 847 -32.61 -49.52 -10.96
N LEU A 848 -31.51 -50.18 -11.33
CA LEU A 848 -31.00 -50.14 -12.71
C LEU A 848 -31.70 -51.22 -13.55
N ASN A 849 -31.76 -51.02 -14.87
CA ASN A 849 -32.06 -52.08 -15.84
C ASN A 849 -30.88 -52.24 -16.79
N SER A 850 -30.62 -53.45 -17.27
CA SER A 850 -29.43 -53.77 -18.08
C SER A 850 -29.72 -53.82 -19.57
N ASP A 851 -28.80 -53.33 -20.40
CA ASP A 851 -27.97 -54.21 -21.24
C ASP A 851 -27.00 -53.42 -22.14
N GLU A 852 -25.71 -53.52 -21.82
CA GLU A 852 -24.60 -53.46 -22.80
C GLU A 852 -23.32 -54.02 -22.10
N ARG A 853 -23.06 -55.32 -22.26
CA ARG A 853 -21.83 -55.96 -21.75
C ARG A 853 -20.83 -56.05 -22.92
N GLY A 854 -19.68 -55.37 -22.81
CA GLY A 854 -18.73 -55.33 -23.94
C GLY A 854 -17.24 -55.09 -23.63
N ALA A 855 -16.86 -54.71 -22.41
CA ALA A 855 -15.45 -54.45 -22.08
C ALA A 855 -15.09 -54.85 -20.63
N GLN A 856 -14.45 -56.01 -20.51
CA GLN A 856 -13.50 -56.46 -19.46
C GLN A 856 -13.65 -55.96 -18.00
N LEU A 857 -13.87 -56.94 -17.11
CA LEU A 857 -13.35 -56.93 -15.74
C LEU A 857 -11.79 -56.86 -15.79
N GLU A 858 -11.02 -56.53 -14.75
CA GLU A 858 -11.29 -56.70 -13.32
C GLU A 858 -10.28 -55.86 -12.49
N MET A 859 -10.72 -55.03 -11.52
CA MET A 859 -9.80 -54.50 -10.48
C MET A 859 -10.52 -53.74 -9.33
N ARG A 860 -10.70 -54.38 -8.15
CA ARG A 860 -10.76 -53.66 -6.84
C ARG A 860 -10.66 -54.53 -5.57
N ALA A 861 -9.50 -55.15 -5.34
CA ALA A 861 -8.97 -55.59 -4.04
C ALA A 861 -7.44 -55.80 -4.21
N GLU A 862 -6.55 -55.74 -3.20
CA GLU A 862 -6.74 -55.55 -1.76
C GLU A 862 -5.64 -54.62 -1.13
N ARG A 863 -4.95 -55.02 -0.04
CA ARG A 863 -4.11 -54.14 0.82
C ARG A 863 -2.61 -54.47 0.83
N ALA A 864 -1.80 -53.41 0.93
CA ALA A 864 -0.55 -53.25 1.71
C ALA A 864 0.78 -53.92 1.28
N GLU A 865 1.87 -53.28 1.75
CA GLU A 865 3.32 -53.64 1.74
C GLU A 865 4.00 -53.74 0.34
N ILE A 866 5.12 -53.05 -0.02
CA ILE A 866 6.47 -52.78 0.56
C ILE A 866 7.48 -53.92 0.25
N ASP A 867 8.61 -53.75 -0.45
CA ASP A 867 9.17 -52.68 -1.33
C ASP A 867 10.16 -53.39 -2.33
N TRP A 868 11.36 -53.02 -2.83
CA TRP A 868 12.33 -51.93 -2.65
C TRP A 868 13.40 -51.92 -3.79
N LYS A 869 14.00 -50.73 -4.08
CA LYS A 869 15.24 -50.45 -4.87
C LYS A 869 15.16 -50.54 -6.41
N LEU A 870 15.84 -49.71 -7.24
CA LEU A 870 17.14 -49.00 -7.24
C LEU A 870 18.27 -49.81 -7.92
N VAL A 871 19.12 -49.14 -8.73
CA VAL A 871 20.22 -49.71 -9.58
C VAL A 871 19.63 -50.40 -10.83
N VAL A 872 20.10 -50.21 -12.08
CA VAL A 872 21.48 -50.10 -12.57
C VAL A 872 21.76 -48.87 -13.44
N PHE A 873 22.76 -48.07 -13.05
CA PHE A 873 23.81 -47.69 -13.99
C PHE A 873 25.17 -47.91 -13.32
N ARG A 874 25.72 -49.13 -13.49
CA ARG A 874 26.93 -49.61 -12.82
C ARG A 874 28.09 -49.74 -13.81
N LEU A 875 28.60 -48.59 -14.22
CA LEU A 875 29.98 -48.39 -14.66
C LEU A 875 30.53 -47.40 -13.62
N PHE A 876 31.38 -47.80 -12.67
CA PHE A 876 32.50 -48.72 -12.82
C PHE A 876 32.36 -50.14 -12.22
N TRP A 877 33.28 -50.98 -12.69
CA TRP A 877 33.48 -52.40 -12.42
C TRP A 877 34.72 -52.62 -11.51
N GLN A 878 34.82 -53.85 -10.97
CA GLN A 878 36.01 -54.57 -10.48
C GLN A 878 36.21 -54.72 -8.94
N LEU A 879 36.55 -55.97 -8.55
CA LEU A 879 36.92 -56.50 -7.22
C LEU A 879 35.78 -56.45 -6.15
N GLY A 880 35.43 -57.50 -5.38
CA GLY A 880 35.88 -58.90 -5.26
C GLY A 880 36.53 -59.20 -3.89
N CYS A 881 36.28 -60.30 -3.15
CA CYS A 881 35.39 -61.47 -3.31
C CYS A 881 35.13 -62.17 -1.93
N GLY A 882 34.04 -62.95 -1.79
CA GLY A 882 33.82 -63.98 -0.74
C GLY A 882 33.34 -63.50 0.66
N GLY A 883 32.65 -64.30 1.48
CA GLY A 883 32.05 -65.62 1.23
C GLY A 883 31.48 -66.32 2.50
N SER A 884 30.51 -67.24 2.32
CA SER A 884 29.92 -68.18 3.32
C SER A 884 29.05 -67.62 4.48
N ALA A 885 28.33 -68.43 5.28
CA ALA A 885 27.13 -69.24 4.91
C ALA A 885 26.39 -69.86 6.15
N GLY A 886 25.24 -69.32 6.56
CA GLY A 886 24.21 -70.01 7.38
C GLY A 886 24.52 -70.27 8.88
N PRO A 887 23.75 -71.18 9.55
CA PRO A 887 22.28 -71.02 9.72
C PRO A 887 21.66 -71.56 11.05
N THR A 888 20.60 -70.90 11.59
CA THR A 888 19.50 -71.42 12.47
C THR A 888 18.40 -70.33 12.57
N ARG A 889 17.06 -70.54 12.47
CA ARG A 889 16.07 -71.38 13.22
C ARG A 889 15.85 -70.92 14.69
N LEU A 890 14.63 -70.69 15.22
CA LEU A 890 13.23 -70.95 14.79
C LEU A 890 12.21 -70.03 15.53
N ASP A 891 10.98 -69.91 14.99
CA ASP A 891 9.73 -69.34 15.59
C ASP A 891 9.04 -70.30 16.62
N PRO A 892 7.84 -70.07 17.27
CA PRO A 892 6.79 -69.04 17.04
C PRO A 892 6.02 -68.43 18.27
N CYS A 893 5.10 -67.50 17.98
CA CYS A 893 3.80 -67.12 18.61
C CYS A 893 3.40 -67.57 20.04
N GLN A 894 2.89 -66.62 20.88
CA GLN A 894 1.44 -66.49 21.20
C GLN A 894 1.02 -65.34 22.19
N ILE A 895 -0.04 -64.61 21.82
CA ILE A 895 -1.27 -64.25 22.58
C ILE A 895 -1.20 -63.70 24.05
N CYS A 896 -1.61 -62.43 24.18
CA CYS A 896 -2.42 -61.74 25.23
C CYS A 896 -2.05 -61.63 26.74
N LEU A 897 -2.32 -60.40 27.23
CA LEU A 897 -2.87 -60.00 28.55
C LEU A 897 -2.07 -60.23 29.86
N ARG A 898 -1.50 -59.12 30.38
CA ARG A 898 -1.55 -58.66 31.80
C ARG A 898 -1.42 -57.13 31.83
N THR A 899 -2.50 -56.36 31.97
CA THR A 899 -3.11 -55.85 33.23
C THR A 899 -2.27 -54.82 34.01
N ALA A 900 -2.61 -53.53 33.87
CA ALA A 900 -2.55 -52.53 34.95
C ALA A 900 -3.42 -51.28 34.60
N GLY A 901 -4.44 -51.03 35.40
CA GLY A 901 -5.20 -49.77 35.51
C GLY A 901 -5.47 -49.50 37.01
N PRO A 902 -6.33 -48.54 37.41
CA PRO A 902 -7.36 -47.86 36.61
C PRO A 902 -7.33 -46.31 36.70
N VAL A 903 -8.34 -45.69 36.09
CA VAL A 903 -8.67 -44.24 36.13
C VAL A 903 -9.71 -43.96 37.23
N PHE A 904 -9.77 -42.75 37.78
CA PHE A 904 -11.04 -42.17 38.24
C PHE A 904 -11.12 -40.65 38.11
N SER A 905 -12.34 -40.11 38.02
CA SER A 905 -12.66 -38.68 38.07
C SER A 905 -13.92 -38.46 38.93
N GLY A 906 -14.08 -37.28 39.55
CA GLY A 906 -15.20 -36.97 40.46
C GLY A 906 -15.83 -35.59 40.22
N LYS A 907 -17.12 -35.45 40.54
CA LYS A 907 -17.93 -34.23 40.35
C LYS A 907 -18.97 -34.06 41.46
N MET A 908 -19.21 -32.80 41.85
CA MET A 908 -20.42 -32.27 42.52
C MET A 908 -20.84 -32.79 43.92
N MET A 909 -20.78 -31.91 44.92
CA MET A 909 -21.92 -31.35 45.70
C MET A 909 -21.40 -30.10 46.46
N VAL A 910 -22.00 -28.90 46.42
CA VAL A 910 -23.28 -28.37 46.99
C VAL A 910 -23.11 -27.84 48.43
N SER A 911 -23.60 -26.60 48.66
CA SER A 911 -23.54 -25.78 49.89
C SER A 911 -22.14 -25.31 50.35
N GLY A 912 -21.89 -24.10 50.85
CA GLY A 912 -22.68 -22.85 50.80
C GLY A 912 -22.93 -22.20 52.17
N LEU A 913 -22.17 -21.14 52.54
CA LEU A 913 -22.53 -20.16 53.57
C LEU A 913 -21.68 -18.85 53.53
N LEU A 914 -22.34 -17.73 53.84
CA LEU A 914 -21.89 -16.43 54.39
C LEU A 914 -20.64 -15.64 53.88
N VAL A 915 -20.97 -14.44 53.39
CA VAL A 915 -20.26 -13.12 53.39
C VAL A 915 -20.54 -12.41 54.76
N PRO A 916 -19.86 -11.34 55.26
CA PRO A 916 -18.79 -10.46 54.73
C PRO A 916 -17.54 -10.27 55.64
N GLY A 917 -16.60 -9.39 55.23
CA GLY A 917 -15.53 -8.84 56.09
C GLY A 917 -14.83 -7.60 55.53
N LYS A 918 -15.43 -6.40 55.66
CA LYS A 918 -14.78 -5.09 55.45
C LYS A 918 -14.42 -4.46 56.80
N LEU A 919 -13.41 -3.57 56.79
CA LEU A 919 -12.95 -2.57 57.80
C LEU A 919 -11.41 -2.66 57.92
N ASN A 920 -10.64 -1.63 58.31
CA ASN A 920 -10.68 -0.18 58.07
C ASN A 920 -9.30 0.38 58.53
N GLY A 921 -8.91 1.61 58.16
CA GLY A 921 -7.82 2.31 58.87
C GLY A 921 -6.94 3.21 58.01
N VAL A 922 -6.95 4.51 58.32
CA VAL A 922 -6.02 5.52 57.79
C VAL A 922 -4.94 5.79 58.84
N VAL A 923 -3.67 5.86 58.42
CA VAL A 923 -2.61 6.57 59.15
C VAL A 923 -1.76 7.35 58.13
N SER A 924 -1.30 8.53 58.52
CA SER A 924 -0.49 9.46 57.70
C SER A 924 1.02 9.27 57.92
N GLY A 925 1.83 9.81 57.00
CA GLY A 925 3.29 9.78 57.13
C GLY A 925 4.01 10.66 56.12
N LYS A 926 4.28 11.92 56.48
CA LYS A 926 5.35 12.70 55.83
C LYS A 926 6.69 12.23 56.38
N PHE A 927 7.73 12.19 55.54
CA PHE A 927 9.11 12.36 56.02
C PHE A 927 9.93 13.23 55.08
N VAL A 928 10.89 13.97 55.66
CA VAL A 928 11.81 14.91 55.00
C VAL A 928 13.21 14.66 55.54
N GLY A 929 14.23 14.74 54.68
CA GLY A 929 15.62 14.39 54.98
C GLY A 929 16.29 13.93 53.67
N ASN A 930 17.12 14.67 52.93
CA ASN A 930 18.05 15.78 53.21
C ASN A 930 19.33 15.36 53.95
N GLY A 931 20.50 15.55 53.32
CA GLY A 931 21.82 15.47 53.97
C GLY A 931 22.96 14.81 53.19
N GLY A 932 23.78 15.60 52.49
CA GLY A 932 25.16 15.27 52.07
C GLY A 932 25.36 14.28 50.90
N GLY A 933 26.46 14.34 50.14
CA GLY A 933 27.58 15.30 50.15
C GLY A 933 28.95 14.63 49.92
N TRP A 934 29.97 15.41 49.49
CA TRP A 934 31.39 15.03 49.29
C TRP A 934 31.68 14.09 48.10
N ASN A 935 32.73 14.27 47.28
CA ASN A 935 33.59 15.46 47.06
C ASN A 935 34.32 15.39 45.69
N GLN A 936 34.96 16.50 45.28
CA GLN A 936 36.26 16.65 44.55
C GLN A 936 36.85 15.44 43.75
N ARG A 937 37.42 15.56 42.53
CA ARG A 937 38.48 16.48 41.99
C ARG A 937 38.74 16.11 40.49
N GLU A 938 39.51 16.79 39.61
CA GLU A 938 40.27 18.07 39.61
C GLU A 938 40.50 18.58 38.14
N ASP A 939 40.80 19.88 38.01
CA ASP A 939 41.46 20.73 37.00
C ASP A 939 41.97 20.27 35.60
N GLY A 940 42.10 21.26 34.70
CA GLY A 940 42.80 21.16 33.40
C GLY A 940 42.51 22.31 32.42
N GLY A 941 42.99 23.53 32.70
CA GLY A 941 42.68 24.74 31.90
C GLY A 941 43.86 25.44 31.22
N PHE A 942 43.67 25.84 29.96
CA PHE A 942 44.43 26.85 29.19
C PHE A 942 43.51 27.34 28.05
N GLY A 943 43.53 28.59 27.56
CA GLY A 943 44.31 29.75 27.97
C GLY A 943 44.69 30.61 26.76
N GLY A 944 43.96 31.69 26.48
CA GLY A 944 44.27 32.62 25.38
C GLY A 944 43.16 33.63 25.09
N ALA A 945 43.43 34.93 25.27
CA ALA A 945 42.44 36.00 25.11
C ALA A 945 43.07 37.34 24.68
N ILE A 946 42.52 37.92 23.60
CA ILE A 946 42.54 39.34 23.16
C ILE A 946 41.21 39.47 22.35
N GLY A 947 40.31 40.47 22.46
CA GLY A 947 40.36 41.87 22.91
C GLY A 947 40.02 42.77 21.70
N GLY A 948 39.08 43.73 21.73
CA GLY A 948 38.13 44.19 22.76
C GLY A 948 37.14 45.24 22.18
N GLY A 949 36.32 45.90 23.03
CA GLY A 949 35.26 46.87 22.65
C GLY A 949 33.86 46.24 22.63
N ALA A 950 32.83 46.66 23.40
CA ALA A 950 32.29 47.98 23.78
C ALA A 950 31.49 48.65 22.63
N VAL A 951 30.31 49.25 22.80
CA VAL A 951 29.58 49.77 23.99
C VAL A 951 28.07 49.50 23.90
N GLY A 952 27.40 49.34 25.05
CA GLY A 952 25.96 49.62 25.23
C GLY A 952 24.99 48.43 25.07
N GLY A 953 23.87 48.36 25.79
CA GLY A 953 23.40 49.28 26.85
C GLY A 953 21.88 49.44 26.85
N GLY A 954 21.15 48.59 27.57
CA GLY A 954 19.69 48.65 27.70
C GLY A 954 19.11 47.32 28.18
N GLY A 955 18.29 47.37 29.23
CA GLY A 955 17.55 46.23 29.76
C GLY A 955 16.16 46.69 30.23
N VAL A 956 15.48 45.85 31.03
CA VAL A 956 14.11 46.09 31.56
C VAL A 956 13.03 45.89 30.47
N ASP A 957 11.88 45.23 30.68
CA ASP A 957 11.28 44.70 31.92
C ASP A 957 10.67 43.28 31.80
N LEU A 958 10.23 42.74 32.95
CA LEU A 958 9.37 41.56 33.10
C LEU A 958 8.02 41.95 33.71
N ARG A 959 6.91 41.80 32.94
CA ARG A 959 5.54 41.42 33.40
C ARG A 959 4.55 41.44 32.24
N GLY A 960 3.56 40.55 32.28
CA GLY A 960 2.54 40.31 31.25
C GLY A 960 2.01 38.90 31.40
#